data_AF-A0A7W4BSW0-F1
#
_entry.id   AF-A0A7W4BSW0-F1
#
_cell.length_a   1.000
_cell.length_b   1.000
_cell.length_c   1.000
_cell.angle_alpha   90.00
_cell.angle_beta   90.00
_cell.angle_gamma   90.00
#
_symmetry.space_group_name_H-M   'P 1'
#
loop_
_entity.id
_entity.type
_entity.pdbx_description
1 polymer ?
#
loop_
_entity_poly.entity_id
_entity_poly.type
_entity_poly.pdbx_seq_one_letter_code
_entity_poly.pdbx_strand_id
1 'polypeptide(L)'
;MSLDNHRALIEQLKPLIMEPDFQDVFEQLTVDESNSTRFLLKMELNRISSLCTRIIDLRDKTELPCEEVVVANQRYFLDEPAKEALLQALPLYRNKYTLGVYEHVIKAHKLRRLKLRENVSVEVIDEENPFLVPGVVLGSYFNRCEERMNYSIRIMVSQQGITEVSGATLDLSVGGARIKLPLKHHLDQDKPLLVKLLELSDEFYLDDLKHGVEYQIVDIQNKDDSAVFRLKRLGGGEALDSLLSQLIRGYKFRYKVDVNDVIVTATGLGYERHYLPLLTHLPLFVSIIEGKPLINYELLGRGNKPIQHYFQDENEISQLPSFINTRRLTQMLKNIDNSEHCYLFSFIHNSNGKLHFYSATLAELKATKNIHLFLGFASTKTSWRVFKIVMQPIDHSKNYKTSTLPGDDARYAALTEQQLAQFSHTLQLIDLTNEEARKDYQCWFDQSDVNGLKIFSQAKIKQHSIKKVSMPFSERRHEARFIFKTLITIQQGDKQATGITHDISSRGLQLTLEKSANFNEPGAVTLSFPRLQAAAGKTNLSNLPYQLIRSRMNGVTLHLSAIIGHSPHEGVEFLSKLIAHNKQKLEQLSDNEGQKKELADGMKNLVMRQLPGVPYFIEKTVKAAQMAYIGIGTTTDEISHLFAQDSDKVLQYNLKPLLDNNVLKQHIIDPIKLMKPTHGMAFFEVFMQLTRHPRGAVQIQCKLKSELGNREQQIQFITQSKKVGRFMALRVYIGATDKPDMSYIRRELEYIHIHANHRAKQLEEQLWRVIGSGELLDITTEVEIRFPSLMTLA
;
A
#
# COMPACT_ATOMS: atom_id res chain seq x y z
N MET A 1 19.11 26.28 4.68
CA MET A 1 18.28 27.10 3.77
C MET A 1 18.74 26.83 2.35
N SER A 2 17.84 26.65 1.38
CA SER A 2 18.21 26.35 -0.02
C SER A 2 18.35 27.64 -0.83
N LEU A 3 19.42 27.74 -1.64
CA LEU A 3 19.65 28.80 -2.66
C LEU A 3 18.54 28.85 -3.72
N ASP A 4 17.69 27.81 -3.80
CA ASP A 4 16.58 27.75 -4.74
C ASP A 4 15.54 28.86 -4.53
N ASN A 5 15.38 29.36 -3.30
CA ASN A 5 14.46 30.45 -2.98
C ASN A 5 14.96 31.83 -3.46
N HIS A 6 16.24 31.94 -3.84
CA HIS A 6 16.91 33.19 -4.23
C HIS A 6 17.34 33.22 -5.70
N ARG A 7 16.89 32.26 -6.52
CA ARG A 7 17.25 32.18 -7.95
C ARG A 7 16.92 33.45 -8.75
N ALA A 8 15.77 34.08 -8.47
CA ALA A 8 15.38 35.31 -9.14
C ALA A 8 16.38 36.46 -8.88
N LEU A 9 16.85 36.58 -7.63
CA LEU A 9 17.83 37.57 -7.22
C LEU A 9 19.22 37.31 -7.85
N ILE A 10 19.62 36.04 -7.96
CA ILE A 10 20.87 35.66 -8.65
C ILE A 10 20.82 36.01 -10.14
N GLU A 11 19.71 35.75 -10.85
CA GLU A 11 19.58 36.13 -12.26
C GLU A 11 19.59 37.66 -12.46
N GLN A 12 19.05 38.44 -11.52
CA GLN A 12 19.13 39.90 -11.55
C GLN A 12 20.55 40.43 -11.32
N LEU A 13 21.33 39.79 -10.45
CA LEU A 13 22.68 40.22 -10.11
C LEU A 13 23.73 39.83 -11.15
N LYS A 14 23.52 38.74 -11.91
CA LYS A 14 24.43 38.25 -12.96
C LYS A 14 24.98 39.31 -13.94
N PRO A 15 24.14 40.13 -14.60
CA PRO A 15 24.62 41.13 -15.55
C PRO A 15 25.46 42.24 -14.89
N LEU A 16 25.32 42.42 -13.58
CA LEU A 16 25.94 43.51 -12.82
C LEU A 16 27.26 43.10 -12.17
N ILE A 17 27.58 41.79 -12.13
CA ILE A 17 28.78 41.24 -11.44
C ILE A 17 30.08 41.93 -11.87
N MET A 18 30.17 42.31 -13.14
CA MET A 18 31.40 42.86 -13.70
C MET A 18 31.45 44.39 -13.66
N GLU A 19 30.39 45.08 -13.20
CA GLU A 19 30.35 46.53 -13.10
C GLU A 19 31.23 47.05 -11.94
N PRO A 20 31.85 48.23 -12.09
CA PRO A 20 32.73 48.79 -11.06
C PRO A 20 31.99 49.07 -9.74
N ASP A 21 30.69 49.38 -9.81
CA ASP A 21 29.85 49.71 -8.66
C ASP A 21 29.07 48.50 -8.11
N PHE A 22 29.45 47.28 -8.50
CA PHE A 22 28.73 46.05 -8.14
C PHE A 22 28.57 45.87 -6.62
N GLN A 23 29.57 46.27 -5.83
CA GLN A 23 29.54 46.10 -4.38
C GLN A 23 28.40 46.94 -3.75
N ASP A 24 28.20 48.17 -4.22
CA ASP A 24 27.12 49.05 -3.73
C ASP A 24 25.74 48.54 -4.18
N VAL A 25 25.64 48.07 -5.42
CA VAL A 25 24.39 47.51 -5.96
C VAL A 25 24.02 46.19 -5.28
N PHE A 26 25.00 45.34 -4.96
CA PHE A 26 24.81 44.09 -4.22
C PHE A 26 24.30 44.36 -2.81
N GLU A 27 24.83 45.38 -2.13
CA GLU A 27 24.40 45.76 -0.78
C GLU A 27 22.97 46.31 -0.78
N GLN A 28 22.58 47.10 -1.79
CA GLN A 28 21.21 47.61 -1.96
C GLN A 28 20.19 46.52 -2.27
N LEU A 29 20.52 45.58 -3.17
CA LEU A 29 19.59 44.52 -3.59
C LEU A 29 19.48 43.37 -2.58
N THR A 30 20.32 43.34 -1.55
CA THR A 30 20.31 42.30 -0.51
C THR A 30 19.99 42.82 0.89
N VAL A 31 19.43 44.05 1.02
CA VAL A 31 19.13 44.70 2.32
C VAL A 31 18.29 43.81 3.24
N ASP A 32 17.26 43.16 2.71
CA ASP A 32 16.35 42.31 3.51
C ASP A 32 16.88 40.88 3.75
N GLU A 33 18.06 40.56 3.22
CA GLU A 33 18.66 39.23 3.33
C GLU A 33 19.61 39.11 4.51
N SER A 34 19.60 37.94 5.16
CA SER A 34 20.49 37.62 6.27
C SER A 34 21.97 37.57 5.85
N ASN A 35 22.89 37.83 6.78
CA ASN A 35 24.34 37.79 6.52
C ASN A 35 24.81 36.44 5.94
N SER A 36 24.20 35.33 6.38
CA SER A 36 24.50 34.00 5.85
C SER A 36 23.97 33.83 4.41
N THR A 37 22.80 34.37 4.08
CA THR A 37 22.30 34.39 2.68
C THR A 37 23.19 35.24 1.78
N ARG A 38 23.57 36.45 2.21
CA ARG A 38 24.46 37.33 1.44
C ARG A 38 25.81 36.68 1.15
N PHE A 39 26.37 35.96 2.12
CA PHE A 39 27.59 35.19 1.93
C PHE A 39 27.43 34.09 0.85
N LEU A 40 26.35 33.31 0.90
CA LEU A 40 26.06 32.28 -0.09
C LEU A 40 25.83 32.87 -1.50
N LEU A 41 25.14 34.00 -1.60
CA LEU A 41 24.96 34.72 -2.87
C LEU A 41 26.29 35.20 -3.44
N LYS A 42 27.15 35.79 -2.61
CA LYS A 42 28.49 36.26 -3.03
C LYS A 42 29.37 35.09 -3.48
N MET A 43 29.32 33.96 -2.77
CA MET A 43 30.01 32.74 -3.19
C MET A 43 29.53 32.22 -4.54
N GLU A 44 28.21 32.20 -4.78
CA GLU A 44 27.64 31.70 -6.03
C GLU A 44 27.95 32.64 -7.22
N LEU A 45 27.89 33.95 -7.02
CA LEU A 45 28.25 34.96 -8.04
C LEU A 45 29.75 34.91 -8.39
N ASN A 46 30.61 34.70 -7.40
CA ASN A 46 32.05 34.46 -7.62
C ASN A 46 32.32 33.13 -8.35
N ARG A 47 31.54 32.08 -8.05
CA ARG A 47 31.65 30.79 -8.72
C ARG A 47 31.32 30.90 -10.21
N ILE A 48 30.19 31.51 -10.57
CA ILE A 48 29.75 31.63 -11.97
C ILE A 48 30.60 32.60 -12.79
N SER A 49 31.25 33.58 -12.16
CA SER A 49 32.15 34.53 -12.83
C SER A 49 33.58 34.03 -13.03
N SER A 50 33.93 32.89 -12.42
CA SER A 50 35.25 32.27 -12.58
C SER A 50 35.48 31.74 -14.01
N LEU A 51 36.73 31.82 -14.48
CA LEU A 51 37.12 31.32 -15.81
C LEU A 51 36.87 29.81 -15.91
N CYS A 52 36.26 29.38 -17.02
CA CYS A 52 36.00 27.97 -17.27
C CYS A 52 37.07 27.38 -18.20
N THR A 53 37.53 26.16 -17.89
CA THR A 53 38.46 25.39 -18.73
C THR A 53 37.77 24.26 -19.48
N ARG A 54 36.46 24.08 -19.31
CA ARG A 54 35.71 22.96 -19.89
C ARG A 54 35.33 23.25 -21.34
N ILE A 55 35.71 22.35 -22.23
CA ILE A 55 35.31 22.40 -23.63
C ILE A 55 33.90 21.81 -23.79
N ILE A 56 33.08 22.44 -24.64
CA ILE A 56 31.75 21.95 -25.00
C ILE A 56 31.87 21.25 -26.36
N ASP A 57 31.59 19.95 -26.36
CA ASP A 57 31.48 19.13 -27.56
C ASP A 57 30.12 18.43 -27.56
N LEU A 58 29.28 18.81 -28.52
CA LEU A 58 27.92 18.34 -28.69
C LEU A 58 27.75 17.32 -29.82
N ARG A 59 28.82 16.94 -30.55
CA ARG A 59 28.72 16.07 -31.74
C ARG A 59 28.01 14.74 -31.49
N ASP A 60 28.23 14.12 -30.33
CA ASP A 60 27.56 12.87 -29.93
C ASP A 60 26.32 13.10 -29.04
N LYS A 61 25.94 14.36 -28.83
CA LYS A 61 24.95 14.78 -27.80
C LYS A 61 23.81 15.62 -28.36
N THR A 62 23.79 15.90 -29.65
CA THR A 62 22.74 16.64 -30.34
C THR A 62 22.36 15.96 -31.65
N GLU A 63 21.11 16.16 -32.04
CA GLU A 63 20.48 15.71 -33.28
C GLU A 63 20.75 16.61 -34.48
N LEU A 64 21.42 17.76 -34.27
CA LEU A 64 21.74 18.75 -35.30
C LEU A 64 23.22 18.69 -35.69
N PRO A 65 23.60 19.14 -36.90
CA PRO A 65 25.01 19.26 -37.27
C PRO A 65 25.71 20.28 -36.35
N CYS A 66 26.89 19.91 -35.85
CA CYS A 66 27.73 20.82 -35.07
C CYS A 66 28.77 21.50 -35.96
N GLU A 67 29.00 22.78 -35.68
CA GLU A 67 30.07 23.59 -36.27
C GLU A 67 31.18 23.84 -35.23
N GLU A 68 32.38 24.09 -35.73
CA GLU A 68 33.52 24.51 -34.91
C GLU A 68 33.42 26.01 -34.61
N VAL A 69 33.35 26.36 -33.33
CA VAL A 69 33.34 27.74 -32.84
C VAL A 69 34.57 27.97 -31.98
N VAL A 70 35.31 29.04 -32.25
CA VAL A 70 36.53 29.39 -31.49
C VAL A 70 36.25 30.58 -30.58
N VAL A 71 36.39 30.38 -29.26
CA VAL A 71 36.28 31.44 -28.25
C VAL A 71 37.49 31.36 -27.34
N ALA A 72 38.18 32.49 -27.13
CA ALA A 72 39.35 32.58 -26.24
C ALA A 72 40.43 31.50 -26.49
N ASN A 73 40.78 31.25 -27.76
CA ASN A 73 41.74 30.22 -28.20
C ASN A 73 41.36 28.76 -27.90
N GLN A 74 40.13 28.50 -27.46
CA GLN A 74 39.58 27.16 -27.29
C GLN A 74 38.56 26.87 -28.39
N ARG A 75 38.52 25.60 -28.82
CA ARG A 75 37.64 25.14 -29.90
C ARG A 75 36.48 24.36 -29.30
N TYR A 76 35.26 24.74 -29.68
CA TYR A 76 34.01 24.16 -29.23
C TYR A 76 33.27 23.58 -30.44
N PHE A 77 32.58 22.46 -30.27
CA PHE A 77 31.73 21.89 -31.30
C PHE A 77 30.27 22.00 -30.87
N LEU A 78 29.56 22.96 -31.46
CA LEU A 78 28.21 23.36 -31.05
C LEU A 78 27.27 23.28 -32.24
N ASP A 79 26.03 22.85 -31.98
CA ASP A 79 24.94 23.05 -32.91
C ASP A 79 24.45 24.51 -32.88
N GLU A 80 23.72 24.92 -33.92
CA GLU A 80 23.33 26.33 -34.11
C GLU A 80 22.61 26.95 -32.89
N PRO A 81 21.65 26.27 -32.21
CA PRO A 81 21.03 26.83 -31.00
C PRO A 81 21.98 26.98 -29.80
N ALA A 82 22.93 26.05 -29.62
CA ALA A 82 23.90 26.17 -28.54
C ALA A 82 24.95 27.25 -28.83
N LYS A 83 25.28 27.48 -30.10
CA LYS A 83 26.11 28.59 -30.57
C LYS A 83 25.41 29.94 -30.32
N GLU A 84 24.12 30.06 -30.60
CA GLU A 84 23.34 31.26 -30.23
C GLU A 84 23.34 31.50 -28.72
N ALA A 85 23.08 30.46 -27.91
CA ALA A 85 23.11 30.57 -26.45
C ALA A 85 24.51 30.98 -25.92
N LEU A 86 25.58 30.54 -26.58
CA LEU A 86 26.95 30.95 -26.27
C LEU A 86 27.15 32.44 -26.57
N LEU A 87 26.74 32.89 -27.75
CA LEU A 87 26.86 34.29 -28.19
C LEU A 87 26.02 35.24 -27.34
N GLN A 88 24.88 34.79 -26.81
CA GLN A 88 24.05 35.56 -25.88
C GLN A 88 24.67 35.65 -24.48
N ALA A 89 25.31 34.58 -24.00
CA ALA A 89 25.88 34.54 -22.65
C ALA A 89 27.22 35.27 -22.54
N LEU A 90 28.04 35.29 -23.59
CA LEU A 90 29.39 35.90 -23.57
C LEU A 90 29.40 37.40 -23.19
N PRO A 91 28.52 38.27 -23.73
CA PRO A 91 28.48 39.69 -23.37
C PRO A 91 28.24 39.93 -21.88
N LEU A 92 27.43 39.08 -21.22
CA LEU A 92 27.12 39.18 -19.79
C LEU A 92 28.36 38.99 -18.90
N TYR A 93 29.41 38.39 -19.43
CA TYR A 93 30.67 38.12 -18.73
C TYR A 93 31.87 38.80 -19.41
N ARG A 94 31.66 39.97 -20.02
CA ARG A 94 32.70 40.76 -20.73
C ARG A 94 33.46 39.94 -21.78
N ASN A 95 32.75 39.09 -22.52
CA ASN A 95 33.28 38.19 -23.54
C ASN A 95 34.35 37.21 -23.02
N LYS A 96 34.37 36.94 -21.71
CA LYS A 96 35.20 35.88 -21.12
C LYS A 96 34.40 34.59 -21.02
N TYR A 97 35.06 33.48 -21.31
CA TYR A 97 34.47 32.16 -21.12
C TYR A 97 34.50 31.78 -19.63
N THR A 98 33.38 31.96 -18.95
CA THR A 98 33.21 31.69 -17.50
C THR A 98 32.36 30.45 -17.25
N LEU A 99 32.33 29.98 -16.00
CA LEU A 99 31.49 28.85 -15.61
C LEU A 99 30.00 29.14 -15.84
N GLY A 100 29.58 30.40 -15.67
CA GLY A 100 28.23 30.87 -15.98
C GLY A 100 27.88 30.74 -17.47
N VAL A 101 28.80 31.05 -18.37
CA VAL A 101 28.64 30.85 -19.83
C VAL A 101 28.47 29.36 -20.14
N TYR A 102 29.35 28.51 -19.60
CA TYR A 102 29.26 27.05 -19.79
C TYR A 102 27.91 26.49 -19.29
N GLU A 103 27.50 26.85 -18.07
CA GLU A 103 26.25 26.37 -17.49
C GLU A 103 25.03 26.86 -18.26
N HIS A 104 25.06 28.09 -18.79
CA HIS A 104 23.98 28.63 -19.63
C HIS A 104 23.80 27.81 -20.90
N VAL A 105 24.88 27.55 -21.64
CA VAL A 105 24.86 26.77 -22.89
C VAL A 105 24.40 25.34 -22.66
N ILE A 106 24.95 24.65 -21.63
CA ILE A 106 24.56 23.28 -21.31
C ILE A 106 23.10 23.20 -20.84
N LYS A 107 22.63 24.18 -20.06
CA LYS A 107 21.24 24.23 -19.59
C LYS A 107 20.28 24.49 -20.75
N ALA A 108 20.59 25.42 -21.65
CA ALA A 108 19.80 25.69 -22.86
C ALA A 108 19.72 24.44 -23.74
N HIS A 109 20.85 23.77 -23.98
CA HIS A 109 20.90 22.50 -24.72
C HIS A 109 20.06 21.41 -24.05
N LYS A 110 20.19 21.23 -22.73
CA LYS A 110 19.43 20.23 -21.97
C LYS A 110 17.93 20.52 -21.99
N LEU A 111 17.51 21.78 -21.83
CA LEU A 111 16.11 22.18 -21.91
C LEU A 111 15.54 21.98 -23.31
N ARG A 112 16.32 22.26 -24.35
CA ARG A 112 15.94 21.98 -25.73
C ARG A 112 15.80 20.48 -25.98
N ARG A 113 16.73 19.65 -25.50
CA ARG A 113 16.62 18.18 -25.56
C ARG A 113 15.47 17.62 -24.74
N LEU A 114 15.13 18.24 -23.62
CA LEU A 114 13.94 17.90 -22.84
C LEU A 114 12.68 18.27 -23.62
N LYS A 115 12.61 19.48 -24.20
CA LYS A 115 11.50 19.89 -25.08
C LYS A 115 11.40 19.04 -26.34
N LEU A 116 12.52 18.61 -26.92
CA LEU A 116 12.53 17.66 -28.03
C LEU A 116 12.12 16.28 -27.56
N ARG A 117 12.46 15.82 -26.35
CA ARG A 117 11.88 14.58 -25.80
C ARG A 117 10.40 14.72 -25.50
N GLU A 118 9.92 15.91 -25.11
CA GLU A 118 8.52 16.23 -24.86
C GLU A 118 7.72 16.50 -26.16
N ASN A 119 8.37 16.92 -27.25
CA ASN A 119 7.76 17.19 -28.56
C ASN A 119 7.93 16.04 -29.57
N VAL A 120 9.02 15.27 -29.48
CA VAL A 120 9.19 13.98 -30.19
C VAL A 120 8.35 12.89 -29.52
N SER A 121 7.89 13.09 -28.28
CA SER A 121 6.76 12.36 -27.72
C SER A 121 5.40 12.85 -28.22
N VAL A 122 5.30 13.49 -29.40
CA VAL A 122 3.99 13.86 -29.98
C VAL A 122 3.84 13.47 -31.46
N GLU A 123 4.89 13.09 -32.19
CA GLU A 123 4.76 12.64 -33.58
C GLU A 123 5.55 11.34 -33.85
N VAL A 124 5.19 10.29 -33.12
CA VAL A 124 4.70 8.96 -33.54
C VAL A 124 4.43 8.24 -32.21
N ILE A 125 3.43 8.73 -31.47
CA ILE A 125 2.82 7.93 -30.41
C ILE A 125 1.77 7.09 -31.12
N ASP A 126 2.13 5.84 -31.36
CA ASP A 126 1.18 4.73 -31.25
C ASP A 126 0.34 5.02 -30.00
N GLU A 127 -0.94 5.38 -30.16
CA GLU A 127 -1.83 5.84 -29.07
C GLU A 127 -1.51 5.07 -27.79
N GLU A 128 -0.85 5.69 -26.80
CA GLU A 128 -0.56 5.00 -25.54
C GLU A 128 -1.90 4.59 -24.97
N ASN A 129 -2.22 3.30 -25.07
CA ASN A 129 -3.49 2.74 -24.68
C ASN A 129 -3.69 3.10 -23.20
N PRO A 130 -4.63 4.01 -22.86
CA PRO A 130 -4.79 4.54 -21.49
C PRO A 130 -5.27 3.47 -20.50
N PHE A 131 -5.55 2.26 -21.01
CA PHE A 131 -5.95 1.09 -20.26
C PHE A 131 -4.80 0.09 -20.07
N LEU A 132 -3.57 0.43 -20.46
CA LEU A 132 -2.36 -0.29 -20.04
C LEU A 132 -1.97 0.13 -18.63
N VAL A 133 -2.17 -0.77 -17.68
CA VAL A 133 -2.03 -0.50 -16.26
C VAL A 133 -0.89 -1.35 -15.66
N PRO A 134 0.04 -0.75 -14.91
CA PRO A 134 1.08 -1.51 -14.20
C PRO A 134 0.53 -2.27 -12.98
N GLY A 135 1.16 -3.40 -12.65
CA GLY A 135 0.92 -4.14 -11.41
C GLY A 135 1.72 -3.56 -10.23
N VAL A 136 1.10 -3.51 -9.04
CA VAL A 136 1.77 -3.27 -7.76
C VAL A 136 1.69 -4.54 -6.90
N VAL A 137 2.83 -5.03 -6.41
CA VAL A 137 2.88 -6.23 -5.58
C VAL A 137 2.35 -5.92 -4.19
N LEU A 138 1.37 -6.70 -3.72
CA LEU A 138 0.76 -6.59 -2.40
C LEU A 138 0.99 -7.85 -1.57
N GLY A 139 1.03 -7.71 -0.24
CA GLY A 139 1.00 -8.82 0.73
C GLY A 139 2.21 -9.76 0.78
N SER A 140 3.12 -9.66 -0.18
CA SER A 140 4.35 -10.45 -0.24
C SER A 140 5.50 -9.52 -0.58
N TYR A 141 6.20 -9.07 0.46
CA TYR A 141 7.33 -8.17 0.33
C TYR A 141 8.64 -8.95 0.43
N PHE A 142 9.52 -8.75 -0.55
CA PHE A 142 10.85 -9.35 -0.55
C PHE A 142 11.70 -8.63 0.50
N ASN A 143 11.75 -9.19 1.70
CA ASN A 143 12.60 -8.67 2.75
C ASN A 143 14.01 -9.22 2.58
N ARG A 144 14.94 -8.33 2.26
CA ARG A 144 16.37 -8.66 2.33
C ARG A 144 16.81 -8.58 3.78
N CYS A 145 17.46 -9.62 4.28
CA CYS A 145 18.03 -9.63 5.63
C CYS A 145 19.23 -8.67 5.77
N GLU A 146 19.78 -8.16 4.66
CA GLU A 146 21.05 -7.44 4.62
C GLU A 146 21.00 -6.17 3.77
N GLU A 147 21.73 -5.15 4.19
CA GLU A 147 21.95 -3.93 3.41
C GLU A 147 22.79 -4.22 2.16
N ARG A 148 22.39 -3.64 1.01
CA ARG A 148 23.21 -3.62 -0.22
C ARG A 148 23.73 -2.24 -0.49
N MET A 149 25.04 -2.15 -0.69
CA MET A 149 25.70 -0.92 -1.09
C MET A 149 25.97 -0.96 -2.58
N ASN A 150 25.57 0.07 -3.33
CA ASN A 150 26.05 0.23 -4.70
C ASN A 150 27.54 0.56 -4.60
N TYR A 151 28.36 -0.43 -4.92
CA TYR A 151 29.79 -0.36 -4.79
C TYR A 151 30.39 -1.06 -5.98
N SER A 152 31.06 -0.30 -6.84
CA SER A 152 31.64 -0.83 -8.07
C SER A 152 33.11 -1.12 -7.83
N ILE A 153 33.39 -2.40 -7.63
CA ILE A 153 34.73 -2.97 -7.45
C ILE A 153 35.03 -3.79 -8.70
N ARG A 154 36.27 -3.71 -9.20
CA ARG A 154 36.72 -4.61 -10.26
C ARG A 154 36.81 -6.05 -9.75
N ILE A 155 36.27 -6.97 -10.53
CA ILE A 155 36.23 -8.39 -10.18
C ILE A 155 36.83 -9.26 -11.28
N MET A 156 37.29 -10.44 -10.88
CA MET A 156 37.55 -11.56 -11.77
C MET A 156 36.60 -12.70 -11.42
N VAL A 157 35.94 -13.23 -12.43
CA VAL A 157 35.00 -14.36 -12.31
C VAL A 157 35.60 -15.58 -12.97
N SER A 158 35.59 -16.71 -12.28
CA SER A 158 36.12 -17.97 -12.80
C SER A 158 35.14 -19.12 -12.56
N GLN A 159 35.14 -20.08 -13.48
CA GLN A 159 34.34 -21.31 -13.41
C GLN A 159 35.16 -22.45 -14.03
N GLN A 160 35.01 -23.68 -13.52
CA GLN A 160 35.83 -24.81 -13.94
C GLN A 160 35.80 -25.00 -15.47
N GLY A 161 36.98 -24.98 -16.11
CA GLY A 161 37.13 -25.17 -17.55
C GLY A 161 36.88 -23.93 -18.41
N ILE A 162 36.61 -22.76 -17.82
CA ILE A 162 36.36 -21.49 -18.52
C ILE A 162 37.43 -20.47 -18.12
N THR A 163 37.92 -19.70 -19.09
CA THR A 163 38.88 -18.62 -18.85
C THR A 163 38.29 -17.55 -17.93
N GLU A 164 39.10 -16.97 -17.04
CA GLU A 164 38.60 -15.92 -16.14
C GLU A 164 38.04 -14.73 -16.92
N VAL A 165 36.86 -14.26 -16.50
CA VAL A 165 36.15 -13.13 -17.12
C VAL A 165 36.26 -11.92 -16.19
N SER A 166 36.74 -10.80 -16.73
CA SER A 166 36.80 -9.54 -15.98
C SER A 166 35.44 -8.83 -16.00
N GLY A 167 35.10 -8.20 -14.87
CA GLY A 167 33.90 -7.40 -14.74
C GLY A 167 33.95 -6.43 -13.57
N ALA A 168 32.77 -5.97 -13.18
CA ALA A 168 32.62 -5.12 -12.00
C ALA A 168 31.38 -5.50 -11.19
N THR A 169 31.43 -5.30 -9.88
CA THR A 169 30.20 -5.30 -9.06
C THR A 169 29.36 -4.07 -9.40
N LEU A 170 28.04 -4.23 -9.32
CA LEU A 170 27.05 -3.16 -9.33
C LEU A 170 26.62 -2.84 -7.90
N ASP A 171 26.38 -3.89 -7.10
CA ASP A 171 26.17 -3.81 -5.66
C ASP A 171 26.72 -5.03 -4.93
N LEU A 172 26.85 -4.88 -3.61
CA LEU A 172 27.39 -5.90 -2.70
C LEU A 172 26.59 -5.90 -1.38
N SER A 173 26.23 -7.08 -0.87
CA SER A 173 25.88 -7.33 0.53
C SER A 173 26.84 -8.37 1.14
N VAL A 174 26.60 -8.75 2.40
CA VAL A 174 27.38 -9.79 3.08
C VAL A 174 27.22 -11.13 2.35
N GLY A 175 25.99 -11.56 2.07
CA GLY A 175 25.65 -12.85 1.46
C GLY A 175 25.35 -12.82 -0.05
N GLY A 176 25.54 -11.70 -0.76
CA GLY A 176 25.17 -11.61 -2.18
C GLY A 176 25.83 -10.48 -2.95
N ALA A 177 25.78 -10.55 -4.27
CA ALA A 177 26.33 -9.53 -5.16
C ALA A 177 25.54 -9.44 -6.47
N ARG A 178 25.46 -8.25 -7.07
CA ARG A 178 25.16 -8.10 -8.49
C ARG A 178 26.42 -7.73 -9.23
N ILE A 179 26.69 -8.42 -10.31
CA ILE A 179 27.89 -8.19 -11.11
C ILE A 179 27.53 -7.96 -12.58
N LYS A 180 28.34 -7.16 -13.26
CA LYS A 180 28.23 -6.87 -14.68
C LYS A 180 29.40 -7.52 -15.41
N LEU A 181 29.07 -8.39 -16.37
CA LEU A 181 30.01 -9.08 -17.24
C LEU A 181 29.73 -8.76 -18.72
N PRO A 182 30.70 -8.97 -19.63
CA PRO A 182 30.45 -8.95 -21.07
C PRO A 182 29.41 -10.01 -21.48
N LEU A 183 28.61 -9.73 -22.52
CA LEU A 183 27.57 -10.66 -23.00
C LEU A 183 28.12 -12.04 -23.40
N LYS A 184 29.33 -12.09 -23.96
CA LYS A 184 30.03 -13.32 -24.38
C LYS A 184 30.88 -13.90 -23.24
N HIS A 185 30.26 -14.24 -22.11
CA HIS A 185 30.96 -14.73 -20.92
C HIS A 185 31.20 -16.25 -20.90
N HIS A 186 30.47 -17.04 -21.70
CA HIS A 186 30.55 -18.51 -21.76
C HIS A 186 30.31 -19.27 -20.44
N LEU A 187 30.00 -18.58 -19.34
CA LEU A 187 29.61 -19.16 -18.05
C LEU A 187 28.33 -20.02 -18.14
N ASP A 188 28.36 -21.14 -17.42
CA ASP A 188 27.25 -22.07 -17.21
C ASP A 188 26.37 -21.59 -16.04
N GLN A 189 25.07 -21.40 -16.30
CA GLN A 189 24.12 -20.84 -15.33
C GLN A 189 23.81 -21.80 -14.17
N ASP A 190 23.93 -23.10 -14.39
CA ASP A 190 23.53 -24.11 -13.40
C ASP A 190 24.66 -24.48 -12.42
N LYS A 191 25.85 -23.93 -12.63
CA LYS A 191 27.04 -24.20 -11.80
C LYS A 191 27.47 -22.96 -11.02
N PRO A 192 28.04 -23.16 -9.81
CA PRO A 192 28.61 -22.05 -9.05
C PRO A 192 29.80 -21.43 -9.79
N LEU A 193 30.13 -20.20 -9.41
CA LEU A 193 31.28 -19.45 -9.89
C LEU A 193 32.08 -18.89 -8.71
N LEU A 194 33.36 -18.62 -8.95
CA LEU A 194 34.25 -17.96 -7.99
C LEU A 194 34.42 -16.49 -8.38
N VAL A 195 34.16 -15.57 -7.45
CA VAL A 195 34.34 -14.13 -7.63
C VAL A 195 35.49 -13.64 -6.77
N LYS A 196 36.52 -13.08 -7.39
CA LYS A 196 37.63 -12.38 -6.71
C LYS A 196 37.34 -10.88 -6.71
N LEU A 197 37.33 -10.26 -5.52
CA LEU A 197 37.13 -8.83 -5.31
C LEU A 197 38.50 -8.13 -5.27
N LEU A 198 39.02 -7.72 -6.43
CA LEU A 198 40.44 -7.37 -6.61
C LEU A 198 40.92 -6.25 -5.68
N GLU A 199 40.15 -5.17 -5.57
CA GLU A 199 40.54 -4.02 -4.73
C GLU A 199 40.52 -4.38 -3.24
N LEU A 200 39.62 -5.28 -2.82
CA LEU A 200 39.56 -5.74 -1.43
C LEU A 200 40.65 -6.76 -1.11
N SER A 201 41.07 -7.56 -2.08
CA SER A 201 42.21 -8.47 -1.90
C SER A 201 43.54 -7.73 -1.73
N ASP A 202 43.65 -6.51 -2.28
CA ASP A 202 44.82 -5.65 -2.11
C ASP A 202 44.85 -4.97 -0.74
N GLU A 203 43.68 -4.60 -0.21
CA GLU A 203 43.55 -3.89 1.08
C GLU A 203 43.51 -4.83 2.30
N PHE A 204 42.96 -6.05 2.16
CA PHE A 204 42.71 -6.95 3.28
C PHE A 204 43.28 -8.35 3.06
N TYR A 205 43.94 -8.89 4.08
CA TYR A 205 44.60 -10.18 4.02
C TYR A 205 43.67 -11.32 4.49
N LEU A 206 42.71 -11.69 3.65
CA LEU A 206 41.81 -12.84 3.85
C LEU A 206 41.97 -13.84 2.71
N ASP A 207 42.10 -15.13 3.05
CA ASP A 207 42.24 -16.19 2.04
C ASP A 207 41.04 -16.25 1.09
N ASP A 208 39.83 -16.00 1.61
CA ASP A 208 38.60 -15.91 0.83
C ASP A 208 38.66 -14.83 -0.27
N LEU A 209 39.28 -13.68 0.00
CA LEU A 209 39.39 -12.58 -0.97
C LEU A 209 40.44 -12.86 -2.05
N LYS A 210 41.49 -13.65 -1.73
CA LYS A 210 42.59 -13.97 -2.65
C LYS A 210 42.23 -15.09 -3.63
N HIS A 211 41.63 -16.16 -3.12
CA HIS A 211 41.28 -17.33 -3.94
C HIS A 211 39.95 -17.13 -4.67
N GLY A 212 39.12 -16.20 -4.18
CA GLY A 212 37.79 -15.93 -4.69
C GLY A 212 36.74 -16.61 -3.83
N VAL A 213 35.59 -15.96 -3.76
CA VAL A 213 34.44 -16.40 -2.97
C VAL A 213 33.47 -17.12 -3.88
N GLU A 214 32.94 -18.25 -3.43
CA GLU A 214 32.00 -19.06 -4.23
C GLU A 214 30.59 -18.48 -4.17
N TYR A 215 29.94 -18.36 -5.33
CA TYR A 215 28.56 -17.90 -5.49
C TYR A 215 27.75 -18.80 -6.42
N GLN A 216 26.47 -18.94 -6.11
CA GLN A 216 25.44 -19.49 -7.00
C GLN A 216 24.85 -18.38 -7.88
N ILE A 217 24.64 -18.68 -9.15
CA ILE A 217 23.89 -17.81 -10.06
C ILE A 217 22.39 -17.99 -9.76
N VAL A 218 21.72 -16.87 -9.44
CA VAL A 218 20.27 -16.84 -9.16
C VAL A 218 19.46 -16.41 -10.38
N ASP A 219 20.00 -15.45 -11.14
CA ASP A 219 19.33 -14.86 -12.30
C ASP A 219 20.38 -14.17 -13.20
N ILE A 220 20.12 -14.13 -14.51
CA ILE A 220 20.93 -13.41 -15.50
C ILE A 220 20.03 -12.53 -16.35
N GLN A 221 20.33 -11.24 -16.37
CA GLN A 221 19.62 -10.25 -17.16
C GLN A 221 20.53 -9.69 -18.24
N ASN A 222 20.20 -10.00 -19.49
CA ASN A 222 20.91 -9.46 -20.64
C ASN A 222 20.35 -8.09 -20.99
N LYS A 223 21.23 -7.09 -21.04
CA LYS A 223 20.85 -5.73 -21.43
C LYS A 223 21.93 -5.12 -22.30
N ASP A 224 21.54 -4.73 -23.51
CA ASP A 224 22.41 -4.19 -24.54
C ASP A 224 23.62 -5.14 -24.80
N ASP A 225 24.85 -4.68 -24.54
CA ASP A 225 26.11 -5.43 -24.71
C ASP A 225 26.66 -6.07 -23.42
N SER A 226 25.85 -6.13 -22.35
CA SER A 226 26.29 -6.64 -21.05
C SER A 226 25.29 -7.58 -20.39
N ALA A 227 25.82 -8.54 -19.65
CA ALA A 227 25.05 -9.46 -18.83
C ALA A 227 25.17 -9.08 -17.36
N VAL A 228 24.04 -8.90 -16.69
CA VAL A 228 23.97 -8.62 -15.26
C VAL A 228 23.58 -9.90 -14.53
N PHE A 229 24.48 -10.40 -13.68
CA PHE A 229 24.27 -11.60 -12.89
C PHE A 229 23.84 -11.22 -11.48
N ARG A 230 22.88 -11.98 -10.93
CA ARG A 230 22.50 -11.92 -9.52
C ARG A 230 23.06 -13.14 -8.82
N LEU A 231 23.85 -12.92 -7.79
CA LEU A 231 24.63 -13.96 -7.13
C LEU A 231 24.24 -14.12 -5.66
N LYS A 232 24.13 -15.38 -5.20
CA LYS A 232 23.99 -15.75 -3.78
C LYS A 232 25.27 -16.43 -3.32
N ARG A 233 25.89 -15.94 -2.25
CA ARG A 233 27.15 -16.47 -1.75
C ARG A 233 26.94 -17.88 -1.18
N LEU A 234 27.82 -18.81 -1.53
CA LEU A 234 27.85 -20.19 -1.03
C LEU A 234 29.03 -20.44 -0.07
N GLY A 235 30.13 -19.71 -0.24
CA GLY A 235 31.35 -19.86 0.57
C GLY A 235 31.76 -18.61 1.36
N GLY A 236 32.85 -18.74 2.14
CA GLY A 236 33.39 -17.69 3.01
C GLY A 236 33.10 -17.90 4.49
N GLY A 237 34.04 -17.51 5.36
CA GLY A 237 33.92 -17.67 6.82
C GLY A 237 33.42 -16.42 7.56
N GLU A 238 33.20 -16.54 8.89
CA GLU A 238 32.75 -15.42 9.75
C GLU A 238 33.64 -14.16 9.65
N ALA A 239 34.93 -14.34 9.34
CA ALA A 239 35.86 -13.24 9.15
C ALA A 239 35.53 -12.39 7.92
N LEU A 240 35.12 -13.02 6.81
CA LEU A 240 34.64 -12.32 5.62
C LEU A 240 33.32 -11.60 5.90
N ASP A 241 32.45 -12.20 6.71
CA ASP A 241 31.15 -11.62 7.09
C ASP A 241 31.32 -10.35 7.90
N SER A 242 32.21 -10.40 8.89
CA SER A 242 32.57 -9.25 9.72
C SER A 242 33.18 -8.15 8.85
N LEU A 243 34.09 -8.50 7.93
CA LEU A 243 34.71 -7.54 7.04
C LEU A 243 33.70 -6.85 6.12
N LEU A 244 32.88 -7.62 5.39
CA LEU A 244 31.87 -7.07 4.49
C LEU A 244 30.84 -6.22 5.27
N SER A 245 30.45 -6.67 6.47
CA SER A 245 29.57 -5.90 7.36
C SER A 245 30.19 -4.57 7.77
N GLN A 246 31.46 -4.55 8.17
CA GLN A 246 32.19 -3.33 8.54
C GLN A 246 32.38 -2.42 7.34
N LEU A 247 32.70 -2.98 6.17
CA LEU A 247 32.87 -2.24 4.92
C LEU A 247 31.58 -1.53 4.54
N ILE A 248 30.45 -2.25 4.51
CA ILE A 248 29.13 -1.66 4.22
C ILE A 248 28.80 -0.58 5.25
N ARG A 249 29.00 -0.83 6.55
CA ARG A 249 28.73 0.16 7.61
C ARG A 249 29.61 1.41 7.51
N GLY A 250 30.88 1.27 7.16
CA GLY A 250 31.83 2.38 7.04
C GLY A 250 31.58 3.24 5.80
N TYR A 251 31.12 2.62 4.72
CA TYR A 251 30.98 3.25 3.41
C TYR A 251 29.53 3.62 3.03
N LYS A 252 28.50 3.19 3.78
CA LYS A 252 27.08 3.48 3.47
C LYS A 252 26.69 4.96 3.42
N PHE A 253 27.47 5.84 4.04
CA PHE A 253 27.26 7.30 3.97
C PHE A 253 28.06 7.96 2.83
N ARG A 254 29.07 7.26 2.29
CA ARG A 254 29.91 7.72 1.16
C ARG A 254 29.40 7.22 -0.19
N TYR A 255 28.80 6.03 -0.24
CA TYR A 255 28.23 5.43 -1.44
C TYR A 255 26.72 5.22 -1.30
N LYS A 256 26.02 5.17 -2.43
CA LYS A 256 24.55 5.11 -2.46
C LYS A 256 24.05 3.73 -2.05
N VAL A 257 23.34 3.63 -0.93
CA VAL A 257 22.63 2.41 -0.51
C VAL A 257 21.49 2.08 -1.49
N ASP A 258 21.31 0.81 -1.85
CA ASP A 258 20.17 0.38 -2.64
C ASP A 258 18.91 0.33 -1.76
N VAL A 259 17.93 1.17 -2.10
CA VAL A 259 16.63 1.28 -1.42
C VAL A 259 15.48 0.70 -2.23
N ASN A 260 15.75 0.03 -3.36
CA ASN A 260 14.69 -0.42 -4.27
C ASN A 260 13.67 -1.34 -3.59
N ASP A 261 14.11 -2.32 -2.78
CA ASP A 261 13.16 -3.23 -2.12
C ASP A 261 12.34 -2.50 -1.06
N VAL A 262 12.96 -1.59 -0.30
CA VAL A 262 12.26 -0.75 0.68
C VAL A 262 11.23 0.13 -0.01
N ILE A 263 11.52 0.66 -1.22
CA ILE A 263 10.56 1.41 -2.02
C ILE A 263 9.40 0.51 -2.48
N VAL A 264 9.68 -0.69 -2.99
CA VAL A 264 8.63 -1.63 -3.42
C VAL A 264 7.73 -1.99 -2.24
N THR A 265 8.31 -2.31 -1.09
CA THR A 265 7.59 -2.59 0.16
C THR A 265 6.76 -1.40 0.61
N ALA A 266 7.34 -0.20 0.70
CA ALA A 266 6.62 1.01 1.07
C ALA A 266 5.48 1.35 0.11
N THR A 267 5.69 1.12 -1.19
CA THR A 267 4.66 1.30 -2.23
C THR A 267 3.50 0.36 -2.00
N GLY A 268 3.76 -0.95 -1.87
CA GLY A 268 2.71 -1.93 -1.61
C GLY A 268 1.96 -1.66 -0.30
N LEU A 269 2.68 -1.39 0.79
CA LEU A 269 2.07 -1.04 2.09
C LEU A 269 1.21 0.23 2.01
N GLY A 270 1.64 1.24 1.24
CA GLY A 270 0.88 2.46 1.01
C GLY A 270 -0.43 2.19 0.27
N TYR A 271 -0.40 1.37 -0.78
CA TYR A 271 -1.60 0.95 -1.51
C TYR A 271 -2.51 0.02 -0.70
N GLU A 272 -1.95 -0.90 0.09
CA GLU A 272 -2.70 -1.70 1.06
C GLU A 272 -3.50 -0.80 2.01
N ARG A 273 -2.93 0.31 2.46
CA ARG A 273 -3.59 1.26 3.37
C ARG A 273 -4.74 2.03 2.72
N HIS A 274 -4.77 2.15 1.40
CA HIS A 274 -5.94 2.65 0.67
C HIS A 274 -7.03 1.59 0.51
N TYR A 275 -6.65 0.35 0.23
CA TYR A 275 -7.58 -0.75 -0.04
C TYR A 275 -8.23 -1.32 1.23
N LEU A 276 -7.45 -1.67 2.24
CA LEU A 276 -7.91 -2.40 3.43
C LEU A 276 -9.04 -1.73 4.25
N PRO A 277 -9.12 -0.38 4.38
CA PRO A 277 -10.28 0.25 5.00
C PRO A 277 -11.60 -0.03 4.27
N LEU A 278 -11.53 -0.23 2.95
CA LEU A 278 -12.66 -0.48 2.06
C LEU A 278 -12.94 -1.98 1.86
N LEU A 279 -12.03 -2.88 2.25
CA LEU A 279 -12.20 -4.34 2.16
C LEU A 279 -13.56 -4.77 2.71
N THR A 280 -14.42 -5.27 1.82
CA THR A 280 -15.79 -5.70 2.14
C THR A 280 -15.84 -7.10 2.74
N HIS A 281 -14.82 -7.91 2.47
CA HIS A 281 -14.76 -9.31 2.90
C HIS A 281 -14.40 -9.38 4.38
N LEU A 282 -14.97 -10.34 5.12
CA LEU A 282 -14.66 -10.57 6.52
C LEU A 282 -13.60 -11.68 6.64
N PRO A 283 -12.34 -11.35 7.02
CA PRO A 283 -11.32 -12.35 7.26
C PRO A 283 -11.54 -13.05 8.60
N LEU A 284 -11.47 -14.38 8.57
CA LEU A 284 -11.66 -15.30 9.66
C LEU A 284 -10.44 -16.24 9.74
N PHE A 285 -10.07 -16.67 10.93
CA PHE A 285 -8.88 -17.49 11.14
C PHE A 285 -9.24 -18.80 11.80
N VAL A 286 -8.80 -19.90 11.18
CA VAL A 286 -9.14 -21.25 11.59
C VAL A 286 -7.98 -21.90 12.33
N SER A 287 -8.27 -22.41 13.52
CA SER A 287 -7.35 -23.26 14.29
C SER A 287 -7.86 -24.69 14.34
N ILE A 288 -6.93 -25.64 14.47
CA ILE A 288 -7.26 -27.04 14.69
C ILE A 288 -7.07 -27.31 16.19
N ILE A 289 -8.17 -27.53 16.90
CA ILE A 289 -8.17 -27.86 18.34
C ILE A 289 -8.75 -29.25 18.50
N GLU A 290 -8.01 -30.15 19.16
CA GLU A 290 -8.41 -31.56 19.34
C GLU A 290 -8.81 -32.24 18.01
N GLY A 291 -8.08 -31.93 16.94
CA GLY A 291 -8.32 -32.48 15.59
C GLY A 291 -9.54 -31.89 14.86
N LYS A 292 -10.22 -30.88 15.43
CA LYS A 292 -11.39 -30.24 14.82
C LYS A 292 -11.09 -28.81 14.36
N PRO A 293 -11.49 -28.42 13.14
CA PRO A 293 -11.35 -27.05 12.66
C PRO A 293 -12.42 -26.14 13.30
N LEU A 294 -12.00 -24.99 13.79
CA LEU A 294 -12.83 -23.99 14.44
C LEU A 294 -12.40 -22.59 14.00
N ILE A 295 -13.33 -21.64 13.93
CA ILE A 295 -12.99 -20.21 13.76
C ILE A 295 -12.74 -19.61 15.14
N ASN A 296 -11.54 -19.07 15.35
CA ASN A 296 -11.15 -18.53 16.65
C ASN A 296 -11.03 -17.00 16.65
N TYR A 297 -10.74 -16.41 15.48
CA TYR A 297 -10.56 -14.97 15.35
C TYR A 297 -11.26 -14.41 14.11
N GLU A 298 -11.76 -13.18 14.21
CA GLU A 298 -12.20 -12.35 13.10
C GLU A 298 -11.39 -11.05 13.06
N LEU A 299 -11.03 -10.61 11.84
CA LEU A 299 -10.28 -9.36 11.62
C LEU A 299 -11.20 -8.28 11.06
N LEU A 300 -11.42 -7.24 11.84
CA LEU A 300 -12.41 -6.21 11.57
C LEU A 300 -11.76 -4.99 10.93
N GLY A 301 -12.30 -4.61 9.77
CA GLY A 301 -12.07 -3.33 9.14
C GLY A 301 -13.32 -2.46 9.20
N ARG A 302 -13.32 -1.37 8.44
CA ARG A 302 -14.54 -0.56 8.26
C ARG A 302 -15.47 -1.18 7.23
N GLY A 303 -14.94 -1.60 6.08
CA GLY A 303 -15.70 -2.16 4.96
C GLY A 303 -16.47 -3.44 5.29
N ASN A 304 -15.98 -4.27 6.21
CA ASN A 304 -16.56 -5.58 6.51
C ASN A 304 -17.50 -5.63 7.74
N LYS A 305 -17.74 -4.50 8.40
CA LYS A 305 -18.72 -4.40 9.50
C LYS A 305 -20.14 -4.85 9.14
N PRO A 306 -20.67 -4.58 7.92
CA PRO A 306 -22.01 -5.04 7.55
C PRO A 306 -22.17 -6.56 7.65
N ILE A 307 -21.15 -7.33 7.21
CA ILE A 307 -21.16 -8.80 7.32
C ILE A 307 -21.19 -9.21 8.80
N GLN A 308 -20.36 -8.59 9.64
CA GLN A 308 -20.36 -8.88 11.07
C GLN A 308 -21.73 -8.60 11.73
N HIS A 309 -22.37 -7.47 11.39
CA HIS A 309 -23.67 -7.10 11.95
C HIS A 309 -24.79 -8.04 11.50
N TYR A 310 -24.74 -8.55 10.27
CA TYR A 310 -25.73 -9.51 9.78
C TYR A 310 -25.87 -10.73 10.71
N PHE A 311 -24.77 -11.20 11.30
CA PHE A 311 -24.76 -12.36 12.18
C PHE A 311 -25.06 -12.06 13.66
N GLN A 312 -25.38 -10.82 14.03
CA GLN A 312 -25.76 -10.50 15.41
C GLN A 312 -27.23 -10.87 15.65
N ASP A 313 -27.49 -11.59 16.74
CA ASP A 313 -28.85 -11.84 17.19
C ASP A 313 -29.44 -10.67 17.99
N GLU A 314 -30.64 -10.84 18.53
CA GLU A 314 -31.32 -9.82 19.33
C GLU A 314 -30.59 -9.42 20.63
N ASN A 315 -29.57 -10.18 21.05
CA ASN A 315 -28.74 -9.92 22.22
C ASN A 315 -27.30 -9.51 21.84
N GLU A 316 -27.09 -9.13 20.57
CA GLU A 316 -25.77 -8.80 20.01
C GLU A 316 -24.77 -9.97 19.99
N ILE A 317 -25.24 -11.21 20.17
CA ILE A 317 -24.41 -12.41 20.15
C ILE A 317 -24.21 -12.87 18.71
N SER A 318 -22.96 -13.03 18.30
CA SER A 318 -22.60 -13.51 16.95
C SER A 318 -23.02 -14.96 16.74
N GLN A 319 -23.91 -15.17 15.77
CA GLN A 319 -24.36 -16.49 15.29
C GLN A 319 -23.49 -17.05 14.17
N LEU A 320 -22.43 -16.34 13.77
CA LEU A 320 -21.46 -16.78 12.76
C LEU A 320 -20.88 -18.20 13.01
N PRO A 321 -20.59 -18.62 14.26
CA PRO A 321 -20.13 -19.98 14.53
C PRO A 321 -21.13 -21.08 14.13
N SER A 322 -22.44 -20.80 14.18
CA SER A 322 -23.47 -21.74 13.71
C SER A 322 -23.58 -21.74 12.18
N PHE A 323 -23.35 -20.59 11.55
CA PHE A 323 -23.32 -20.45 10.10
C PHE A 323 -22.14 -21.22 9.48
N ILE A 324 -20.93 -21.05 10.00
CA ILE A 324 -19.71 -21.76 9.57
C ILE A 324 -19.29 -22.77 10.66
N ASN A 325 -20.15 -23.75 10.90
CA ASN A 325 -19.92 -24.76 11.94
C ASN A 325 -18.79 -25.75 11.57
N THR A 326 -18.34 -26.51 12.57
CA THR A 326 -17.26 -27.52 12.42
C THR A 326 -17.53 -28.54 11.32
N ARG A 327 -18.79 -28.96 11.11
CA ARG A 327 -19.14 -29.90 10.02
C ARG A 327 -18.85 -29.27 8.66
N ARG A 328 -19.29 -28.03 8.42
CA ARG A 328 -19.06 -27.31 7.16
C ARG A 328 -17.58 -27.01 6.95
N LEU A 329 -16.86 -26.57 7.98
CA LEU A 329 -15.39 -26.40 7.93
C LEU A 329 -14.67 -27.69 7.55
N THR A 330 -15.05 -28.80 8.18
CA THR A 330 -14.44 -30.11 7.88
C THR A 330 -14.72 -30.54 6.43
N GLN A 331 -15.93 -30.29 5.92
CA GLN A 331 -16.27 -30.60 4.52
C GLN A 331 -15.52 -29.71 3.53
N MET A 332 -15.35 -28.42 3.82
CA MET A 332 -14.54 -27.52 2.99
C MET A 332 -13.07 -27.98 2.94
N LEU A 333 -12.48 -28.36 4.08
CA LEU A 333 -11.09 -28.83 4.16
C LEU A 333 -10.87 -30.19 3.48
N LYS A 334 -11.88 -31.06 3.47
CA LYS A 334 -11.81 -32.37 2.81
C LYS A 334 -12.06 -32.31 1.30
N ASN A 335 -12.81 -31.32 0.83
CA ASN A 335 -13.25 -31.21 -0.56
C ASN A 335 -12.81 -29.86 -1.16
N ILE A 336 -11.50 -29.59 -1.14
CA ILE A 336 -10.93 -28.30 -1.56
C ILE A 336 -11.29 -27.97 -3.03
N ASP A 337 -11.40 -28.99 -3.89
CA ASP A 337 -11.74 -28.84 -5.30
C ASP A 337 -13.25 -28.68 -5.55
N ASN A 338 -14.10 -28.96 -4.55
CA ASN A 338 -15.54 -28.83 -4.69
C ASN A 338 -16.04 -27.48 -4.14
N SER A 339 -16.20 -26.52 -5.05
CA SER A 339 -16.69 -25.18 -4.73
C SER A 339 -18.10 -25.15 -4.11
N GLU A 340 -18.92 -26.20 -4.23
CA GLU A 340 -20.28 -26.24 -3.67
C GLU A 340 -20.32 -26.15 -2.14
N HIS A 341 -19.24 -26.56 -1.46
CA HIS A 341 -19.11 -26.39 -0.02
C HIS A 341 -18.79 -24.94 0.40
N CYS A 342 -18.34 -24.11 -0.55
CA CYS A 342 -17.91 -22.73 -0.33
C CYS A 342 -19.02 -21.70 -0.62
N TYR A 343 -20.11 -22.09 -1.27
CA TYR A 343 -21.28 -21.22 -1.49
C TYR A 343 -22.34 -21.49 -0.43
N LEU A 344 -22.70 -20.45 0.32
CA LEU A 344 -23.65 -20.51 1.42
C LEU A 344 -24.77 -19.50 1.23
N PHE A 345 -25.98 -19.93 1.55
CA PHE A 345 -27.20 -19.13 1.46
C PHE A 345 -27.78 -18.96 2.85
N SER A 346 -28.32 -17.78 3.14
CA SER A 346 -28.89 -17.52 4.46
C SER A 346 -30.07 -16.56 4.40
N PHE A 347 -30.98 -16.72 5.36
CA PHE A 347 -31.99 -15.73 5.67
C PHE A 347 -32.32 -15.78 7.16
N ILE A 348 -32.98 -14.74 7.65
CA ILE A 348 -33.41 -14.60 9.04
C ILE A 348 -34.94 -14.56 9.08
N HIS A 349 -35.52 -15.41 9.91
CA HIS A 349 -36.94 -15.37 10.26
C HIS A 349 -37.11 -14.77 11.65
N ASN A 350 -37.92 -13.71 11.76
CA ASN A 350 -38.29 -13.11 13.04
C ASN A 350 -39.60 -13.72 13.52
N SER A 351 -39.59 -14.32 14.72
CA SER A 351 -40.76 -14.84 15.40
C SER A 351 -40.79 -14.32 16.83
N ASN A 352 -41.81 -13.55 17.20
CA ASN A 352 -41.99 -12.97 18.52
C ASN A 352 -40.76 -12.18 19.03
N GLY A 353 -40.11 -11.42 18.15
CA GLY A 353 -38.93 -10.63 18.48
C GLY A 353 -37.63 -11.43 18.59
N LYS A 354 -37.67 -12.75 18.38
CA LYS A 354 -36.47 -13.60 18.35
C LYS A 354 -36.03 -13.84 16.91
N LEU A 355 -34.73 -13.68 16.68
CA LEU A 355 -34.13 -13.95 15.39
C LEU A 355 -33.77 -15.43 15.27
N HIS A 356 -34.26 -16.07 14.21
CA HIS A 356 -33.94 -17.44 13.83
C HIS A 356 -33.22 -17.44 12.49
N PHE A 357 -31.97 -17.87 12.50
CA PHE A 357 -31.13 -17.93 11.31
C PHE A 357 -31.31 -19.27 10.60
N TYR A 358 -31.49 -19.21 9.30
CA TYR A 358 -31.48 -20.38 8.41
C TYR A 358 -30.27 -20.28 7.49
N SER A 359 -29.57 -21.39 7.27
CA SER A 359 -28.49 -21.42 6.28
C SER A 359 -28.21 -22.80 5.72
N ALA A 360 -27.74 -22.83 4.48
CA ALA A 360 -27.33 -24.05 3.80
C ALA A 360 -26.13 -23.77 2.87
N THR A 361 -25.22 -24.73 2.75
CA THR A 361 -24.26 -24.76 1.63
C THR A 361 -24.95 -25.27 0.36
N LEU A 362 -24.42 -24.93 -0.83
CA LEU A 362 -24.93 -25.50 -2.09
C LEU A 362 -24.88 -27.04 -2.07
N ALA A 363 -23.81 -27.62 -1.53
CA ALA A 363 -23.68 -29.07 -1.37
C ALA A 363 -24.79 -29.68 -0.49
N GLU A 364 -25.14 -29.04 0.64
CA GLU A 364 -26.25 -29.47 1.50
C GLU A 364 -27.60 -29.37 0.77
N LEU A 365 -27.82 -28.32 -0.03
CA LEU A 365 -29.05 -28.15 -0.79
C LEU A 365 -29.21 -29.21 -1.88
N LYS A 366 -28.14 -29.56 -2.59
CA LYS A 366 -28.14 -30.65 -3.59
C LYS A 366 -28.36 -32.01 -2.93
N ALA A 367 -27.59 -32.32 -1.89
CA ALA A 367 -27.67 -33.61 -1.19
C ALA A 367 -29.06 -33.88 -0.59
N THR A 368 -29.76 -32.83 -0.13
CA THR A 368 -31.11 -32.94 0.45
C THR A 368 -32.23 -32.68 -0.55
N LYS A 369 -31.91 -32.37 -1.82
CA LYS A 369 -32.87 -32.00 -2.88
C LYS A 369 -33.77 -30.80 -2.53
N ASN A 370 -33.27 -29.88 -1.71
CA ASN A 370 -34.01 -28.68 -1.27
C ASN A 370 -33.59 -27.39 -1.97
N ILE A 371 -32.80 -27.47 -3.05
CA ILE A 371 -32.29 -26.28 -3.76
C ILE A 371 -33.44 -25.36 -4.24
N HIS A 372 -34.50 -25.93 -4.82
CA HIS A 372 -35.67 -25.21 -5.30
C HIS A 372 -36.38 -24.44 -4.18
N LEU A 373 -36.80 -25.19 -3.15
CA LEU A 373 -37.50 -24.62 -2.00
C LEU A 373 -36.64 -23.59 -1.26
N PHE A 374 -35.37 -23.89 -0.97
CA PHE A 374 -34.52 -22.99 -0.19
C PHE A 374 -34.22 -21.71 -0.97
N LEU A 375 -33.69 -21.79 -2.19
CA LEU A 375 -33.32 -20.59 -2.96
C LEU A 375 -34.57 -19.76 -3.32
N GLY A 376 -35.64 -20.42 -3.75
CA GLY A 376 -36.89 -19.77 -4.13
C GLY A 376 -37.57 -19.07 -2.95
N PHE A 377 -37.73 -19.75 -1.81
CA PHE A 377 -38.36 -19.15 -0.63
C PHE A 377 -37.47 -18.12 0.06
N ALA A 378 -36.20 -18.45 0.30
CA ALA A 378 -35.30 -17.60 1.08
C ALA A 378 -35.04 -16.27 0.38
N SER A 379 -34.95 -16.27 -0.95
CA SER A 379 -34.85 -15.05 -1.76
C SER A 379 -36.13 -14.21 -1.73
N THR A 380 -37.22 -14.61 -1.08
CA THR A 380 -38.34 -13.70 -0.77
C THR A 380 -38.12 -12.90 0.52
N LYS A 381 -37.16 -13.26 1.36
CA LYS A 381 -36.88 -12.60 2.64
C LYS A 381 -35.94 -11.41 2.49
N THR A 382 -36.23 -10.31 3.18
CA THR A 382 -35.39 -9.09 3.16
C THR A 382 -33.99 -9.33 3.73
N SER A 383 -33.85 -10.33 4.59
CA SER A 383 -32.60 -10.80 5.18
C SER A 383 -31.84 -11.80 4.30
N TRP A 384 -32.29 -12.06 3.06
CA TRP A 384 -31.62 -12.96 2.13
C TRP A 384 -30.16 -12.54 1.92
N ARG A 385 -29.24 -13.50 2.06
CA ARG A 385 -27.82 -13.31 1.77
C ARG A 385 -27.25 -14.49 1.02
N VAL A 386 -26.35 -14.18 0.08
CA VAL A 386 -25.52 -15.15 -0.64
C VAL A 386 -24.07 -14.90 -0.26
N PHE A 387 -23.38 -15.91 0.23
CA PHE A 387 -21.99 -15.82 0.65
C PHE A 387 -21.12 -16.81 -0.13
N LYS A 388 -19.87 -16.39 -0.39
CA LYS A 388 -18.77 -17.26 -0.83
C LYS A 388 -17.70 -17.26 0.25
N ILE A 389 -17.15 -18.43 0.54
CA ILE A 389 -15.96 -18.56 1.39
C ILE A 389 -14.77 -18.89 0.49
N VAL A 390 -13.72 -18.08 0.56
CA VAL A 390 -12.41 -18.43 -0.01
C VAL A 390 -11.50 -18.81 1.15
N MET A 391 -10.92 -20.01 1.09
CA MET A 391 -10.08 -20.58 2.14
C MET A 391 -8.67 -20.80 1.62
N GLN A 392 -7.67 -20.45 2.43
CA GLN A 392 -6.26 -20.57 2.06
C GLN A 392 -5.46 -21.16 3.23
N PRO A 393 -4.60 -22.16 2.99
CA PRO A 393 -3.69 -22.66 4.00
C PRO A 393 -2.62 -21.61 4.31
N ILE A 394 -2.21 -21.53 5.58
CA ILE A 394 -1.14 -20.63 5.99
C ILE A 394 0.21 -21.32 5.80
N ASP A 395 1.06 -20.71 4.99
CA ASP A 395 2.47 -21.09 4.88
C ASP A 395 3.28 -20.50 6.05
N HIS A 396 3.53 -21.33 7.05
CA HIS A 396 4.32 -20.96 8.24
C HIS A 396 5.83 -20.90 7.99
N SER A 397 6.32 -21.28 6.80
CA SER A 397 7.74 -21.10 6.46
C SER A 397 8.11 -19.63 6.21
N LYS A 398 7.11 -18.80 5.90
CA LYS A 398 7.25 -17.36 5.69
C LYS A 398 7.02 -16.59 6.99
N ASN A 399 7.86 -15.59 7.27
CA ASN A 399 7.70 -14.68 8.40
C ASN A 399 6.32 -14.00 8.39
N TYR A 400 5.71 -13.85 9.57
CA TYR A 400 4.42 -13.15 9.68
C TYR A 400 4.55 -11.63 9.55
N LYS A 401 5.70 -11.08 9.95
CA LYS A 401 6.03 -9.67 9.79
C LYS A 401 6.59 -9.43 8.41
N THR A 402 5.95 -8.54 7.65
CA THR A 402 6.33 -8.25 6.26
C THR A 402 6.98 -6.87 6.10
N SER A 403 6.78 -5.94 7.05
CA SER A 403 7.49 -4.65 7.07
C SER A 403 8.75 -4.75 7.93
N THR A 404 9.90 -4.91 7.29
CA THR A 404 11.20 -4.93 7.97
C THR A 404 12.21 -4.10 7.20
N LEU A 405 12.90 -3.20 7.89
CA LEU A 405 14.07 -2.54 7.33
C LEU A 405 15.31 -3.45 7.45
N PRO A 406 16.36 -3.23 6.63
CA PRO A 406 17.61 -3.95 6.79
C PRO A 406 18.15 -3.84 8.22
N GLY A 407 18.41 -4.98 8.86
CA GLY A 407 18.87 -5.07 10.25
C GLY A 407 17.78 -5.07 11.32
N ASP A 408 16.50 -4.94 10.96
CA ASP A 408 15.39 -5.14 11.91
C ASP A 408 15.21 -6.62 12.29
N ASP A 409 14.61 -6.86 13.46
CA ASP A 409 14.04 -8.17 13.78
C ASP A 409 12.85 -8.47 12.85
N ALA A 410 12.93 -9.62 12.19
CA ALA A 410 11.92 -10.12 11.27
C ALA A 410 10.73 -10.77 11.97
N ARG A 411 10.73 -10.85 13.31
CA ARG A 411 9.64 -11.42 14.11
C ARG A 411 8.91 -10.35 14.93
N TYR A 412 7.67 -10.66 15.30
CA TYR A 412 6.93 -9.95 16.33
C TYR A 412 7.32 -10.45 17.73
N ALA A 413 6.71 -9.90 18.77
CA ALA A 413 6.85 -10.44 20.12
C ALA A 413 6.42 -11.92 20.19
N ALA A 414 7.08 -12.70 21.05
CA ALA A 414 6.92 -14.16 21.12
C ALA A 414 5.46 -14.63 21.28
N LEU A 415 4.64 -13.89 22.05
CA LEU A 415 3.23 -14.23 22.24
C LEU A 415 2.40 -13.99 20.97
N THR A 416 2.71 -12.94 20.20
CA THR A 416 2.07 -12.66 18.90
C THR A 416 2.43 -13.77 17.90
N GLU A 417 3.71 -14.15 17.83
CA GLU A 417 4.21 -15.25 17.02
C GLU A 417 3.50 -16.58 17.37
N GLN A 418 3.37 -16.89 18.66
CA GLN A 418 2.67 -18.08 19.13
C GLN A 418 1.19 -18.08 18.71
N GLN A 419 0.50 -16.93 18.78
CA GLN A 419 -0.89 -16.82 18.36
C GLN A 419 -1.06 -17.01 16.85
N LEU A 420 -0.20 -16.37 16.05
CA LEU A 420 -0.24 -16.50 14.59
C LEU A 420 0.08 -17.94 14.14
N ALA A 421 0.99 -18.62 14.82
CA ALA A 421 1.34 -20.03 14.56
C ALA A 421 0.20 -21.03 14.87
N GLN A 422 -0.83 -20.63 15.61
CA GLN A 422 -2.00 -21.49 15.86
C GLN A 422 -2.99 -21.52 14.69
N PHE A 423 -2.88 -20.60 13.74
CA PHE A 423 -3.80 -20.51 12.61
C PHE A 423 -3.36 -21.46 11.51
N SER A 424 -4.21 -22.41 11.16
CA SER A 424 -3.98 -23.32 10.03
C SER A 424 -4.37 -22.71 8.68
N HIS A 425 -5.44 -21.92 8.66
CA HIS A 425 -6.03 -21.36 7.45
C HIS A 425 -6.56 -19.95 7.68
N THR A 426 -6.54 -19.13 6.64
CA THR A 426 -7.32 -17.90 6.52
C THR A 426 -8.58 -18.17 5.69
N LEU A 427 -9.71 -17.64 6.13
CA LEU A 427 -10.98 -17.67 5.42
C LEU A 427 -11.40 -16.24 5.12
N GLN A 428 -11.80 -15.95 3.89
CA GLN A 428 -12.48 -14.71 3.54
C GLN A 428 -13.95 -15.02 3.29
N LEU A 429 -14.82 -14.50 4.16
CA LEU A 429 -16.27 -14.55 3.98
C LEU A 429 -16.71 -13.34 3.14
N ILE A 430 -17.20 -13.62 1.94
CA ILE A 430 -17.50 -12.65 0.90
C ILE A 430 -19.01 -12.59 0.69
N ASP A 431 -19.60 -11.40 0.83
CA ASP A 431 -21.03 -11.18 0.56
C ASP A 431 -21.24 -10.93 -0.95
N LEU A 432 -21.90 -11.89 -1.60
CA LEU A 432 -22.26 -11.86 -3.02
C LEU A 432 -23.70 -11.38 -3.25
N THR A 433 -24.42 -10.98 -2.22
CA THR A 433 -25.82 -10.55 -2.33
C THR A 433 -25.98 -9.41 -3.32
N ASN A 434 -26.94 -9.57 -4.24
CA ASN A 434 -27.34 -8.54 -5.20
C ASN A 434 -28.87 -8.47 -5.21
N GLU A 435 -29.43 -7.35 -4.75
CA GLU A 435 -30.90 -7.17 -4.66
C GLU A 435 -31.58 -7.28 -6.03
N GLU A 436 -30.91 -6.87 -7.12
CA GLU A 436 -31.47 -7.00 -8.47
C GLU A 436 -31.58 -8.48 -8.90
N ALA A 437 -30.65 -9.33 -8.46
CA ALA A 437 -30.62 -10.76 -8.79
C ALA A 437 -31.61 -11.59 -7.97
N ARG A 438 -32.26 -10.99 -6.97
CA ARG A 438 -33.21 -11.69 -6.09
C ARG A 438 -34.39 -12.28 -6.86
N LYS A 439 -34.84 -11.61 -7.92
CA LYS A 439 -35.89 -12.12 -8.82
C LYS A 439 -35.46 -13.38 -9.57
N ASP A 440 -34.20 -13.47 -9.96
CA ASP A 440 -33.67 -14.66 -10.62
C ASP A 440 -33.67 -15.87 -9.67
N TYR A 441 -33.27 -15.64 -8.41
CA TYR A 441 -33.35 -16.66 -7.36
C TYR A 441 -34.78 -17.11 -7.06
N GLN A 442 -35.77 -16.21 -7.12
CA GLN A 442 -37.18 -16.57 -6.89
C GLN A 442 -37.72 -17.54 -7.94
N CYS A 443 -37.13 -17.58 -9.15
CA CYS A 443 -37.49 -18.57 -10.18
C CYS A 443 -37.14 -20.01 -9.80
N TRP A 444 -36.36 -20.24 -8.73
CA TRP A 444 -36.15 -21.58 -8.18
C TRP A 444 -37.39 -22.15 -7.48
N PHE A 445 -38.34 -21.30 -7.07
CA PHE A 445 -39.45 -21.69 -6.22
C PHE A 445 -40.33 -22.78 -6.86
N ASP A 446 -40.57 -23.83 -6.08
CA ASP A 446 -41.55 -24.89 -6.32
C ASP A 446 -42.68 -24.80 -5.27
N GLN A 447 -43.85 -25.39 -5.53
CA GLN A 447 -44.99 -25.40 -4.58
C GLN A 447 -44.79 -26.35 -3.38
N SER A 448 -43.55 -26.47 -2.90
CA SER A 448 -43.15 -27.38 -1.81
C SER A 448 -43.46 -26.80 -0.43
N ASP A 449 -43.70 -27.67 0.57
CA ASP A 449 -43.98 -27.24 1.96
C ASP A 449 -42.74 -26.60 2.59
N VAL A 450 -42.89 -25.35 3.04
CA VAL A 450 -41.86 -24.55 3.73
C VAL A 450 -41.32 -25.26 4.99
N ASN A 451 -42.08 -26.18 5.61
CA ASN A 451 -41.58 -26.99 6.72
C ASN A 451 -40.34 -27.81 6.37
N GLY A 452 -40.12 -28.13 5.09
CA GLY A 452 -38.90 -28.79 4.60
C GLY A 452 -37.62 -28.00 4.93
N LEU A 453 -37.73 -26.70 5.18
CA LEU A 453 -36.59 -25.84 5.52
C LEU A 453 -36.13 -25.95 6.98
N LYS A 454 -36.89 -26.62 7.86
CA LYS A 454 -36.55 -26.76 9.29
C LYS A 454 -35.17 -27.39 9.52
N ILE A 455 -34.73 -28.27 8.62
CA ILE A 455 -33.41 -28.92 8.69
C ILE A 455 -32.23 -27.94 8.57
N PHE A 456 -32.48 -26.73 8.03
CA PHE A 456 -31.48 -25.67 7.86
C PHE A 456 -31.52 -24.60 8.95
N SER A 457 -32.38 -24.77 9.95
CA SER A 457 -32.44 -23.89 11.11
C SER A 457 -31.15 -24.02 11.94
N GLN A 458 -30.53 -22.89 12.24
CA GLN A 458 -29.28 -22.86 13.01
C GLN A 458 -29.56 -23.04 14.50
N ALA A 459 -28.75 -23.87 15.17
CA ALA A 459 -28.71 -23.90 16.62
C ALA A 459 -28.25 -22.54 17.17
N LYS A 460 -28.96 -22.01 18.16
CA LYS A 460 -28.67 -20.68 18.69
C LYS A 460 -27.42 -20.69 19.58
N ILE A 461 -26.47 -19.81 19.28
CA ILE A 461 -25.28 -19.57 20.10
C ILE A 461 -25.63 -18.61 21.23
N LYS A 462 -25.21 -18.96 22.45
CA LYS A 462 -25.49 -18.20 23.68
C LYS A 462 -24.30 -17.38 24.19
N GLN A 463 -23.11 -17.59 23.65
CA GLN A 463 -21.87 -16.96 24.12
C GLN A 463 -20.92 -16.69 22.95
N HIS A 464 -20.14 -15.61 23.04
CA HIS A 464 -19.13 -15.32 22.04
C HIS A 464 -17.97 -16.31 22.11
N SER A 465 -17.68 -16.98 21.01
CA SER A 465 -16.51 -17.86 20.86
C SER A 465 -15.40 -17.28 19.99
N ILE A 466 -15.73 -16.36 19.07
CA ILE A 466 -14.78 -15.75 18.13
C ILE A 466 -14.22 -14.47 18.74
N LYS A 467 -12.89 -14.38 18.82
CA LYS A 467 -12.17 -13.17 19.28
C LYS A 467 -12.13 -12.14 18.17
N LYS A 468 -12.49 -10.89 18.51
CA LYS A 468 -12.52 -9.77 17.58
C LYS A 468 -11.21 -9.00 17.63
N VAL A 469 -10.52 -8.87 16.50
CA VAL A 469 -9.30 -8.05 16.36
C VAL A 469 -9.60 -6.96 15.35
N SER A 470 -9.29 -5.70 15.67
CA SER A 470 -9.54 -4.57 14.77
C SER A 470 -8.26 -4.16 14.06
N MET A 471 -8.31 -3.99 12.75
CA MET A 471 -7.22 -3.41 11.97
C MET A 471 -7.04 -1.93 12.36
N PRO A 472 -5.82 -1.50 12.71
CA PRO A 472 -5.57 -0.10 13.06
C PRO A 472 -5.45 0.73 11.78
N PHE A 473 -6.50 1.44 11.36
CA PHE A 473 -6.44 2.42 10.27
C PHE A 473 -6.49 3.82 10.87
N SER A 474 -5.44 4.61 10.68
CA SER A 474 -5.25 5.93 11.30
C SER A 474 -5.22 5.89 12.83
N GLU A 475 -4.03 6.05 13.40
CA GLU A 475 -3.92 6.56 14.76
C GLU A 475 -4.39 8.02 14.72
N ARG A 476 -5.70 8.26 14.87
CA ARG A 476 -6.28 9.62 14.88
C ARG A 476 -5.80 10.48 16.05
N ARG A 477 -4.96 9.93 16.91
CA ARG A 477 -4.41 10.60 18.08
C ARG A 477 -3.06 11.16 17.67
N HIS A 478 -2.94 12.49 17.68
CA HIS A 478 -1.66 13.15 17.57
C HIS A 478 -0.72 12.86 18.76
N GLU A 479 -1.25 12.27 19.84
CA GLU A 479 -0.56 12.12 21.13
C GLU A 479 -0.91 10.79 21.81
N ALA A 480 0.07 10.15 22.44
CA ALA A 480 -0.12 8.94 23.23
C ALA A 480 -1.01 9.20 24.47
N ARG A 481 -1.79 8.20 24.87
CA ARG A 481 -2.61 8.23 26.09
C ARG A 481 -2.05 7.27 27.14
N PHE A 482 -2.15 7.68 28.39
CA PHE A 482 -1.64 6.97 29.55
C PHE A 482 -2.78 6.71 30.50
N ILE A 483 -2.84 5.50 31.06
CA ILE A 483 -3.78 5.19 32.14
C ILE A 483 -3.36 6.03 33.34
N PHE A 484 -4.26 6.90 33.76
CA PHE A 484 -4.02 7.75 34.91
C PHE A 484 -5.34 8.07 35.58
N LYS A 485 -5.49 7.59 36.81
CA LYS A 485 -6.68 7.79 37.61
C LYS A 485 -6.48 8.94 38.58
N THR A 486 -7.13 10.05 38.28
CA THR A 486 -7.23 11.20 39.18
C THR A 486 -8.66 11.72 39.23
N LEU A 487 -9.02 12.31 40.37
CA LEU A 487 -10.31 12.94 40.58
C LEU A 487 -10.39 14.23 39.74
N ILE A 488 -11.51 14.42 39.06
CA ILE A 488 -11.79 15.59 38.23
C ILE A 488 -13.18 16.12 38.53
N THR A 489 -13.32 17.44 38.51
CA THR A 489 -14.62 18.12 38.56
C THR A 489 -14.89 18.73 37.21
N ILE A 490 -16.03 18.42 36.61
CA ILE A 490 -16.50 18.97 35.34
C ILE A 490 -17.68 19.89 35.56
N GLN A 491 -17.71 21.03 34.87
CA GLN A 491 -18.79 22.00 34.95
C GLN A 491 -19.22 22.52 33.57
N GLN A 492 -20.52 22.71 33.37
CA GLN A 492 -21.14 23.34 32.20
C GLN A 492 -22.34 24.18 32.63
N GLY A 493 -22.18 25.51 32.65
CA GLY A 493 -23.15 26.40 33.29
C GLY A 493 -23.34 26.04 34.77
N ASP A 494 -24.59 25.82 35.19
CA ASP A 494 -24.94 25.45 36.57
C ASP A 494 -24.79 23.94 36.85
N LYS A 495 -24.51 23.14 35.82
CA LYS A 495 -24.34 21.68 35.98
C LYS A 495 -22.91 21.37 36.39
N GLN A 496 -22.75 20.67 37.50
CA GLN A 496 -21.45 20.21 38.00
C GLN A 496 -21.50 18.71 38.32
N ALA A 497 -20.44 17.99 37.97
CA ALA A 497 -20.29 16.58 38.31
C ALA A 497 -18.85 16.22 38.65
N THR A 498 -18.69 15.18 39.48
CA THR A 498 -17.40 14.59 39.84
C THR A 498 -17.20 13.29 39.09
N GLY A 499 -15.95 13.04 38.70
CA GLY A 499 -15.57 11.81 38.03
C GLY A 499 -14.11 11.47 38.23
N ILE A 500 -13.74 10.30 37.71
CA ILE A 500 -12.37 9.80 37.72
C ILE A 500 -11.92 9.68 36.28
N THR A 501 -10.72 10.19 36.00
CA THR A 501 -10.07 9.98 34.71
C THR A 501 -9.74 8.50 34.51
N HIS A 502 -10.04 7.99 33.32
CA HIS A 502 -9.64 6.65 32.91
C HIS A 502 -8.26 6.71 32.25
N ASP A 503 -8.10 7.67 31.34
CA ASP A 503 -6.85 7.97 30.66
C ASP A 503 -6.69 9.46 30.36
N ILE A 504 -5.43 9.87 30.25
CA ILE A 504 -5.00 11.23 29.91
C ILE A 504 -4.01 11.20 28.76
N SER A 505 -4.00 12.27 27.98
CA SER A 505 -2.91 12.69 27.08
C SER A 505 -2.62 14.16 27.37
N SER A 506 -1.66 14.77 26.68
CA SER A 506 -1.39 16.19 26.84
C SER A 506 -2.63 17.05 26.50
N ARG A 507 -3.44 16.68 25.50
CA ARG A 507 -4.62 17.46 25.08
C ARG A 507 -5.98 16.81 25.31
N GLY A 508 -6.05 15.52 25.57
CA GLY A 508 -7.33 14.78 25.62
C GLY A 508 -7.45 13.89 26.84
N LEU A 509 -8.67 13.65 27.28
CA LEU A 509 -8.95 12.78 28.42
C LEU A 509 -10.26 12.03 28.26
N GLN A 510 -10.33 10.86 28.88
CA GLN A 510 -11.56 10.11 29.11
C GLN A 510 -11.84 10.11 30.61
N LEU A 511 -13.07 10.39 31.00
CA LEU A 511 -13.48 10.33 32.40
C LEU A 511 -14.76 9.52 32.55
N THR A 512 -14.94 8.97 33.75
CA THR A 512 -16.14 8.27 34.18
C THR A 512 -16.71 9.02 35.36
N LEU A 513 -17.96 9.47 35.26
CA LEU A 513 -18.66 10.16 36.34
C LEU A 513 -19.16 9.17 37.39
N GLU A 514 -19.26 9.63 38.63
CA GLU A 514 -19.85 8.85 39.73
C GLU A 514 -21.36 8.66 39.53
N LYS A 515 -22.02 9.66 38.93
CA LYS A 515 -23.43 9.64 38.55
C LYS A 515 -23.58 10.21 37.14
N SER A 516 -24.52 9.65 36.37
CA SER A 516 -24.86 10.20 35.06
C SER A 516 -25.22 11.68 35.18
N ALA A 517 -24.67 12.50 34.28
CA ALA A 517 -24.97 13.91 34.18
C ALA A 517 -25.30 14.28 32.72
N ASN A 518 -26.38 15.04 32.54
CA ASN A 518 -26.86 15.46 31.22
C ASN A 518 -26.13 16.73 30.76
N PHE A 519 -24.89 16.58 30.31
CA PHE A 519 -24.14 17.65 29.62
C PHE A 519 -24.57 17.76 28.16
N ASN A 520 -24.56 18.98 27.62
CA ASN A 520 -24.80 19.23 26.20
C ASN A 520 -23.56 18.82 25.40
N GLU A 521 -23.76 18.04 24.34
CA GLU A 521 -22.68 17.52 23.48
C GLU A 521 -22.96 17.74 21.98
N PRO A 522 -21.94 18.11 21.19
CA PRO A 522 -20.65 18.64 21.62
C PRO A 522 -20.81 20.00 22.30
N GLY A 523 -20.08 20.28 23.38
CA GLY A 523 -20.21 21.54 24.13
C GLY A 523 -18.98 21.91 24.94
N ALA A 524 -18.78 23.21 25.16
CA ALA A 524 -17.69 23.70 26.03
C ALA A 524 -17.99 23.38 27.49
N VAL A 525 -16.96 23.01 28.24
CA VAL A 525 -16.99 22.67 29.67
C VAL A 525 -15.72 23.18 30.34
N THR A 526 -15.75 23.32 31.66
CA THR A 526 -14.55 23.59 32.46
C THR A 526 -14.19 22.38 33.32
N LEU A 527 -12.89 22.10 33.42
CA LEU A 527 -12.34 21.01 34.21
C LEU A 527 -11.44 21.51 35.33
N SER A 528 -11.57 20.92 36.50
CA SER A 528 -10.66 21.16 37.63
C SER A 528 -10.04 19.85 38.10
N PHE A 529 -8.75 19.86 38.45
CA PHE A 529 -8.00 18.70 38.94
C PHE A 529 -7.58 18.88 40.41
N PRO A 530 -8.49 18.68 41.39
CA PRO A 530 -8.25 19.03 42.80
C PRO A 530 -7.01 18.35 43.40
N ARG A 531 -6.78 17.08 43.07
CA ARG A 531 -5.62 16.32 43.59
C ARG A 531 -4.31 16.74 42.96
N LEU A 532 -4.32 17.12 41.68
CA LEU A 532 -3.11 17.53 40.98
C LEU A 532 -2.72 18.97 41.32
N GLN A 533 -3.68 19.81 41.73
CA GLN A 533 -3.43 21.20 42.12
C GLN A 533 -2.35 21.32 43.21
N ALA A 534 -2.34 20.40 44.19
CA ALA A 534 -1.33 20.37 45.25
C ALA A 534 0.10 20.11 44.73
N ALA A 535 0.23 19.40 43.60
CA ALA A 535 1.50 19.11 42.95
C ALA A 535 1.85 20.09 41.82
N ALA A 536 0.96 21.05 41.52
CA ALA A 536 1.06 21.92 40.35
C ALA A 536 1.92 23.18 40.57
N GLY A 537 2.39 23.40 41.81
CA GLY A 537 3.16 24.58 42.18
C GLY A 537 2.36 25.86 41.90
N LYS A 538 2.89 26.73 41.03
CA LYS A 538 2.23 27.98 40.61
C LYS A 538 1.18 27.81 39.50
N THR A 539 1.07 26.62 38.90
CA THR A 539 0.17 26.38 37.76
C THR A 539 -1.27 26.23 38.25
N ASN A 540 -2.23 26.90 37.62
CA ASN A 540 -3.64 26.78 37.99
C ASN A 540 -4.30 25.63 37.21
N LEU A 541 -4.74 24.60 37.93
CA LEU A 541 -5.44 23.44 37.39
C LEU A 541 -6.94 23.46 37.70
N SER A 542 -7.49 24.65 37.94
CA SER A 542 -8.92 24.88 38.16
C SER A 542 -9.54 25.60 36.96
N ASN A 543 -10.78 25.24 36.62
CA ASN A 543 -11.58 25.88 35.56
C ASN A 543 -10.92 25.89 34.17
N LEU A 544 -10.20 24.81 33.83
CA LEU A 544 -9.50 24.66 32.56
C LEU A 544 -10.49 24.44 31.39
N PRO A 545 -10.34 25.14 30.25
CA PRO A 545 -11.31 25.07 29.16
C PRO A 545 -11.16 23.81 28.30
N TYR A 546 -12.20 22.98 28.28
CA TYR A 546 -12.27 21.76 27.48
C TYR A 546 -13.55 21.72 26.64
N GLN A 547 -13.51 20.98 25.55
CA GLN A 547 -14.66 20.63 24.73
C GLN A 547 -15.07 19.20 25.06
N LEU A 548 -16.32 19.02 25.48
CA LEU A 548 -16.96 17.71 25.49
C LEU A 548 -17.24 17.31 24.05
N ILE A 549 -16.59 16.23 23.59
CA ILE A 549 -16.70 15.72 22.23
C ILE A 549 -17.91 14.80 22.11
N ARG A 550 -18.09 13.90 23.09
CA ARG A 550 -19.19 12.93 23.17
C ARG A 550 -19.25 12.27 24.54
N SER A 551 -20.41 11.71 24.87
CA SER A 551 -20.69 10.86 26.00
C SER A 551 -21.08 9.44 25.57
N ARG A 552 -20.97 8.49 26.49
CA ARG A 552 -21.36 7.09 26.33
C ARG A 552 -22.01 6.61 27.62
N MET A 553 -22.76 5.50 27.51
CA MET A 553 -23.44 4.86 28.65
C MET A 553 -24.35 5.86 29.38
N ASN A 554 -25.25 6.51 28.64
CA ASN A 554 -26.19 7.52 29.16
C ASN A 554 -25.51 8.63 29.97
N GLY A 555 -24.44 9.25 29.45
CA GLY A 555 -23.80 10.39 30.10
C GLY A 555 -22.83 10.03 31.23
N VAL A 556 -22.52 8.74 31.46
CA VAL A 556 -21.58 8.32 32.51
C VAL A 556 -20.13 8.42 32.06
N THR A 557 -19.81 8.04 30.82
CA THR A 557 -18.44 8.12 30.29
C THR A 557 -18.32 9.28 29.32
N LEU A 558 -17.41 10.22 29.59
CA LEU A 558 -17.21 11.41 28.77
C LEU A 558 -15.85 11.41 28.07
N HIS A 559 -15.82 11.89 26.83
CA HIS A 559 -14.60 12.10 26.04
C HIS A 559 -14.38 13.58 25.78
N LEU A 560 -13.23 14.11 26.21
CA LEU A 560 -12.94 15.53 26.16
C LEU A 560 -11.62 15.85 25.45
N SER A 561 -11.54 17.06 24.89
CA SER A 561 -10.34 17.64 24.29
C SER A 561 -10.14 19.07 24.80
N ALA A 562 -8.91 19.46 25.12
CA ALA A 562 -8.58 20.81 25.53
C ALA A 562 -8.92 21.81 24.40
N ILE A 563 -9.45 22.98 24.77
CA ILE A 563 -9.70 24.08 23.83
C ILE A 563 -8.42 24.90 23.74
N ILE A 564 -7.69 24.77 22.63
CA ILE A 564 -6.42 25.47 22.42
C ILE A 564 -6.70 26.75 21.63
N GLY A 565 -6.50 27.89 22.29
CA GLY A 565 -6.55 29.22 21.67
C GLY A 565 -5.16 29.75 21.32
N HIS A 566 -5.04 31.08 21.21
CA HIS A 566 -3.75 31.75 20.96
C HIS A 566 -2.81 31.76 22.19
N SER A 567 -3.36 31.60 23.41
CA SER A 567 -2.59 31.51 24.64
C SER A 567 -2.28 30.04 25.02
N PRO A 568 -1.13 29.78 25.70
CA PRO A 568 -0.80 28.46 26.20
C PRO A 568 -1.87 27.95 27.17
N HIS A 569 -2.36 26.73 26.96
CA HIS A 569 -3.31 26.10 27.88
C HIS A 569 -2.56 25.48 29.06
N GLU A 570 -2.71 26.04 30.26
CA GLU A 570 -1.97 25.63 31.48
C GLU A 570 -2.10 24.14 31.79
N GLY A 571 -3.31 23.58 31.69
CA GLY A 571 -3.53 22.15 31.88
C GLY A 571 -2.81 21.25 30.87
N VAL A 572 -2.64 21.68 29.62
CA VAL A 572 -1.93 20.93 28.58
C VAL A 572 -0.45 20.90 28.89
N GLU A 573 0.13 22.05 29.27
CA GLU A 573 1.54 22.14 29.66
C GLU A 573 1.83 21.29 30.89
N PHE A 574 0.97 21.36 31.91
CA PHE A 574 1.12 20.56 33.12
C PHE A 574 1.02 19.06 32.84
N LEU A 575 -0.02 18.61 32.12
CA LEU A 575 -0.19 17.19 31.79
C LEU A 575 0.95 16.68 30.91
N SER A 576 1.45 17.50 29.98
CA SER A 576 2.64 17.17 29.16
C SER A 576 3.86 16.91 30.04
N LYS A 577 4.13 17.80 31.01
CA LYS A 577 5.24 17.66 31.97
C LYS A 577 5.05 16.45 32.88
N LEU A 578 3.84 16.24 33.40
CA LEU A 578 3.50 15.11 34.26
C LEU A 578 3.74 13.79 33.56
N ILE A 579 3.28 13.67 32.31
CA ILE A 579 3.47 12.48 31.47
C ILE A 579 4.95 12.27 31.18
N ALA A 580 5.69 13.32 30.76
CA ALA A 580 7.12 13.20 30.44
C ALA A 580 7.96 12.73 31.64
N HIS A 581 7.71 13.27 32.84
CA HIS A 581 8.46 12.92 34.05
C HIS A 581 8.11 11.52 34.59
N ASN A 582 6.87 11.06 34.40
CA ASN A 582 6.40 9.78 34.94
C ASN A 582 6.26 8.70 33.87
N LYS A 583 6.87 8.89 32.69
CA LYS A 583 6.68 8.01 31.52
C LYS A 583 6.96 6.53 31.80
N GLN A 584 7.92 6.22 32.68
CA GLN A 584 8.26 4.84 33.06
C GLN A 584 7.28 4.22 34.08
N LYS A 585 6.48 5.04 34.77
CA LYS A 585 5.52 4.60 35.81
C LYS A 585 4.07 4.59 35.32
N LEU A 586 3.79 5.34 34.26
CA LEU A 586 2.48 5.41 33.62
C LEU A 586 2.36 4.31 32.59
N GLU A 587 1.37 3.44 32.72
CA GLU A 587 1.04 2.48 31.67
C GLU A 587 0.54 3.26 30.45
N GLN A 588 1.33 3.27 29.38
CA GLN A 588 0.89 3.82 28.11
C GLN A 588 -0.20 2.88 27.58
N LEU A 589 -1.39 3.39 27.28
CA LEU A 589 -2.44 2.58 26.65
C LEU A 589 -1.94 1.93 25.34
N SER A 590 -0.89 2.50 24.72
CA SER A 590 -0.23 1.91 23.56
C SER A 590 0.50 0.60 23.84
N ASP A 591 0.87 0.25 25.07
CA ASP A 591 1.68 -0.95 25.35
C ASP A 591 0.81 -2.22 25.30
N ASN A 592 -0.40 -2.18 25.87
CA ASN A 592 -1.44 -3.20 25.67
C ASN A 592 -2.09 -3.11 24.26
N GLU A 593 -2.07 -1.94 23.61
CA GLU A 593 -2.39 -1.84 22.18
C GLU A 593 -1.26 -2.42 21.31
N GLY A 594 -0.01 -2.47 21.76
CA GLY A 594 1.16 -2.87 20.98
C GLY A 594 1.05 -4.31 20.52
N GLN A 595 0.84 -5.23 21.46
CA GLN A 595 0.60 -6.63 21.13
C GLN A 595 -0.65 -6.82 20.25
N LYS A 596 -1.74 -6.10 20.52
CA LYS A 596 -2.96 -6.18 19.70
C LYS A 596 -2.74 -5.62 18.30
N LYS A 597 -1.92 -4.57 18.15
CA LYS A 597 -1.52 -3.96 16.88
C LYS A 597 -0.61 -4.91 16.10
N GLU A 598 0.37 -5.54 16.75
CA GLU A 598 1.21 -6.58 16.13
C GLU A 598 0.38 -7.77 15.67
N LEU A 599 -0.53 -8.28 16.51
CA LEU A 599 -1.42 -9.37 16.13
C LEU A 599 -2.32 -8.98 14.95
N ALA A 600 -2.91 -7.78 14.98
CA ALA A 600 -3.72 -7.27 13.87
C ALA A 600 -2.90 -7.12 12.58
N ASP A 601 -1.67 -6.64 12.67
CA ASP A 601 -0.75 -6.50 11.53
C ASP A 601 -0.33 -7.86 10.97
N GLY A 602 0.02 -8.82 11.83
CA GLY A 602 0.34 -10.20 11.44
C GLY A 602 -0.86 -10.91 10.81
N MET A 603 -2.05 -10.78 11.38
CA MET A 603 -3.30 -11.30 10.80
C MET A 603 -3.59 -10.64 9.44
N LYS A 604 -3.40 -9.33 9.32
CA LYS A 604 -3.51 -8.60 8.05
C LYS A 604 -2.51 -9.13 7.02
N ASN A 605 -1.26 -9.35 7.40
CA ASN A 605 -0.22 -9.90 6.52
C ASN A 605 -0.61 -11.29 6.01
N LEU A 606 -1.14 -12.17 6.88
CA LEU A 606 -1.64 -13.48 6.47
C LEU A 606 -2.75 -13.39 5.42
N VAL A 607 -3.68 -12.44 5.57
CA VAL A 607 -4.77 -12.20 4.61
C VAL A 607 -4.26 -11.63 3.29
N MET A 608 -3.30 -10.71 3.35
CA MET A 608 -2.78 -10.03 2.16
C MET A 608 -1.93 -10.95 1.27
N ARG A 609 -1.37 -12.04 1.79
CA ARG A 609 -0.56 -13.00 1.02
C ARG A 609 -1.29 -13.54 -0.21
N GLN A 610 -2.63 -13.67 -0.13
CA GLN A 610 -3.44 -14.07 -1.26
C GLN A 610 -4.86 -13.50 -1.11
N LEU A 611 -5.24 -12.63 -2.04
CA LEU A 611 -6.57 -12.04 -2.07
C LEU A 611 -7.52 -12.84 -2.98
N PRO A 612 -8.83 -12.88 -2.68
CA PRO A 612 -9.83 -13.58 -3.49
C PRO A 612 -10.17 -12.85 -4.80
N GLY A 613 -9.82 -11.56 -4.89
CA GLY A 613 -9.97 -10.74 -6.08
C GLY A 613 -8.73 -9.88 -6.31
N VAL A 614 -8.77 -9.05 -7.35
CA VAL A 614 -7.67 -8.18 -7.78
C VAL A 614 -8.00 -6.74 -7.41
N PRO A 615 -7.34 -6.15 -6.40
CA PRO A 615 -7.51 -4.74 -6.08
C PRO A 615 -7.09 -3.84 -7.24
N TYR A 616 -7.65 -2.64 -7.32
CA TYR A 616 -7.17 -1.60 -8.23
C TYR A 616 -7.23 -0.22 -7.58
N PHE A 617 -6.49 0.73 -8.16
CA PHE A 617 -6.33 2.07 -7.62
C PHE A 617 -6.55 3.15 -8.69
N ILE A 618 -7.34 4.15 -8.34
CA ILE A 618 -7.66 5.30 -9.19
C ILE A 618 -6.92 6.52 -8.68
N GLU A 619 -6.13 7.13 -9.56
CA GLU A 619 -5.38 8.34 -9.25
C GLU A 619 -5.95 9.55 -9.99
N LYS A 620 -5.94 10.69 -9.30
CA LYS A 620 -6.22 11.98 -9.89
C LYS A 620 -5.03 12.44 -10.73
N THR A 621 -5.30 12.82 -11.97
CA THR A 621 -4.34 13.47 -12.86
C THR A 621 -4.64 14.97 -12.96
N VAL A 622 -3.82 15.73 -13.69
CA VAL A 622 -3.99 17.19 -13.83
C VAL A 622 -5.36 17.56 -14.39
N LYS A 623 -5.89 16.76 -15.34
CA LYS A 623 -7.15 17.05 -16.05
C LYS A 623 -8.27 16.03 -15.81
N ALA A 624 -7.96 14.87 -15.23
CA ALA A 624 -8.92 13.77 -15.11
C ALA A 624 -8.57 12.85 -13.92
N ALA A 625 -8.93 11.58 -14.05
CA ALA A 625 -8.45 10.49 -13.22
C ALA A 625 -8.20 9.27 -14.13
N GLN A 626 -7.38 8.34 -13.69
CA GLN A 626 -7.05 7.13 -14.43
C GLN A 626 -6.91 5.93 -13.50
N MET A 627 -7.00 4.72 -14.05
CA MET A 627 -6.61 3.53 -13.32
C MET A 627 -5.09 3.43 -13.34
N ALA A 628 -4.47 3.68 -12.19
CA ALA A 628 -3.02 3.80 -12.09
C ALA A 628 -2.34 2.45 -11.85
N TYR A 629 -2.96 1.58 -11.05
CA TYR A 629 -2.38 0.28 -10.69
C TYR A 629 -3.45 -0.78 -10.48
N ILE A 630 -3.08 -2.04 -10.75
CA ILE A 630 -3.77 -3.22 -10.18
C ILE A 630 -2.87 -3.88 -9.13
N GLY A 631 -3.47 -4.37 -8.05
CA GLY A 631 -2.80 -5.09 -6.98
C GLY A 631 -2.61 -6.55 -7.35
N ILE A 632 -1.37 -7.04 -7.33
CA ILE A 632 -1.02 -8.41 -7.70
C ILE A 632 -0.32 -9.13 -6.55
N GLY A 633 -0.53 -10.45 -6.45
CA GLY A 633 0.19 -11.31 -5.52
C GLY A 633 1.53 -11.79 -6.08
N THR A 634 2.21 -12.65 -5.33
CA THR A 634 3.38 -13.41 -5.82
C THR A 634 3.00 -14.66 -6.59
N THR A 635 1.73 -15.08 -6.48
CA THR A 635 1.14 -16.14 -7.29
C THR A 635 0.27 -15.52 -8.38
N THR A 636 0.28 -16.13 -9.56
CA THR A 636 -0.59 -15.71 -10.66
C THR A 636 -2.04 -15.98 -10.30
N ASP A 637 -2.86 -14.92 -10.23
CA ASP A 637 -4.31 -15.05 -10.13
C ASP A 637 -4.96 -15.07 -11.53
N GLU A 638 -6.11 -15.70 -11.63
CA GLU A 638 -6.78 -15.92 -12.91
C GLU A 638 -7.23 -14.61 -13.57
N ILE A 639 -7.67 -13.61 -12.79
CA ILE A 639 -8.22 -12.36 -13.32
C ILE A 639 -7.09 -11.52 -13.92
N SER A 640 -6.00 -11.29 -13.19
CA SER A 640 -4.87 -10.51 -13.69
C SER A 640 -4.21 -11.22 -14.88
N HIS A 641 -4.11 -12.55 -14.86
CA HIS A 641 -3.58 -13.33 -15.98
C HIS A 641 -4.39 -13.13 -17.28
N LEU A 642 -5.72 -12.97 -17.21
CA LEU A 642 -6.54 -12.69 -18.40
C LEU A 642 -6.13 -11.38 -19.10
N PHE A 643 -5.65 -10.41 -18.33
CA PHE A 643 -5.27 -9.09 -18.85
C PHE A 643 -3.77 -8.92 -19.06
N ALA A 644 -2.95 -9.91 -18.73
CA ALA A 644 -1.50 -9.83 -18.91
C ALA A 644 -1.13 -9.72 -20.41
N GLN A 645 -0.15 -8.87 -20.72
CA GLN A 645 0.41 -8.76 -22.09
C GLN A 645 1.52 -9.80 -22.34
N ASP A 646 1.93 -9.90 -23.61
CA ASP A 646 3.05 -10.74 -24.09
C ASP A 646 4.34 -10.56 -23.27
N SER A 647 5.25 -11.54 -23.39
CA SER A 647 6.43 -11.77 -22.54
C SER A 647 7.36 -10.59 -22.27
N ASP A 648 7.33 -9.55 -23.11
CA ASP A 648 8.38 -8.53 -23.15
C ASP A 648 8.17 -7.40 -22.13
N LYS A 649 6.95 -7.22 -21.61
CA LYS A 649 6.61 -6.18 -20.60
C LYS A 649 5.98 -6.78 -19.35
N VAL A 650 6.82 -7.35 -18.51
CA VAL A 650 6.44 -7.95 -17.22
C VAL A 650 5.71 -6.92 -16.33
N LEU A 651 4.64 -7.35 -15.65
CA LEU A 651 3.75 -6.54 -14.80
C LEU A 651 2.96 -5.43 -15.52
N GLN A 652 2.67 -5.58 -16.82
CA GLN A 652 1.72 -4.71 -17.53
C GLN A 652 0.45 -5.47 -17.92
N TYR A 653 -0.70 -4.81 -17.71
CA TYR A 653 -2.02 -5.40 -17.89
C TYR A 653 -2.88 -4.52 -18.80
N ASN A 654 -3.44 -5.10 -19.86
CA ASN A 654 -4.33 -4.42 -20.79
C ASN A 654 -5.79 -4.57 -20.35
N LEU A 655 -6.29 -3.57 -19.64
CA LEU A 655 -7.67 -3.52 -19.13
C LEU A 655 -8.66 -2.91 -20.13
N LYS A 656 -8.23 -2.62 -21.37
CA LYS A 656 -9.10 -2.07 -22.43
C LYS A 656 -10.41 -2.87 -22.57
N PRO A 657 -10.41 -4.22 -22.63
CA PRO A 657 -11.67 -4.97 -22.77
C PRO A 657 -12.68 -4.71 -21.66
N LEU A 658 -12.23 -4.35 -20.45
CA LEU A 658 -13.08 -4.10 -19.28
C LEU A 658 -13.49 -2.62 -19.14
N LEU A 659 -12.62 -1.70 -19.54
CA LEU A 659 -12.68 -0.28 -19.15
C LEU A 659 -13.00 0.70 -20.29
N ASP A 660 -12.90 0.24 -21.54
CA ASP A 660 -13.20 1.03 -22.73
C ASP A 660 -14.71 1.38 -22.83
N ASN A 661 -15.12 2.09 -23.89
CA ASN A 661 -16.51 2.54 -24.09
C ASN A 661 -17.07 3.36 -22.92
N ASN A 662 -16.25 4.27 -22.35
CA ASN A 662 -16.58 5.11 -21.20
C ASN A 662 -16.88 4.36 -19.88
N VAL A 663 -16.69 3.04 -19.78
CA VAL A 663 -16.95 2.28 -18.55
C VAL A 663 -16.11 2.81 -17.39
N LEU A 664 -14.81 3.04 -17.59
CA LEU A 664 -13.93 3.62 -16.57
C LEU A 664 -14.46 4.97 -16.05
N LYS A 665 -14.93 5.83 -16.95
CA LYS A 665 -15.39 7.17 -16.58
C LYS A 665 -16.73 7.11 -15.85
N GLN A 666 -17.74 6.50 -16.48
CA GLN A 666 -19.13 6.52 -16.02
C GLN A 666 -19.38 5.61 -14.82
N HIS A 667 -18.75 4.43 -14.79
CA HIS A 667 -19.02 3.43 -13.76
C HIS A 667 -17.99 3.43 -12.62
N ILE A 668 -16.80 4.00 -12.80
CA ILE A 668 -15.77 4.02 -11.75
C ILE A 668 -15.44 5.44 -11.30
N ILE A 669 -14.93 6.30 -12.20
CA ILE A 669 -14.40 7.63 -11.83
C ILE A 669 -15.50 8.58 -11.33
N ASP A 670 -16.59 8.71 -12.07
CA ASP A 670 -17.67 9.65 -11.72
C ASP A 670 -18.36 9.24 -10.40
N PRO A 671 -18.65 7.95 -10.13
CA PRO A 671 -19.10 7.48 -8.82
C PRO A 671 -18.12 7.79 -7.69
N ILE A 672 -16.81 7.53 -7.87
CA ILE A 672 -15.78 7.83 -6.85
C ILE A 672 -15.81 9.31 -6.45
N LYS A 673 -15.93 10.22 -7.41
CA LYS A 673 -15.97 11.68 -7.14
C LYS A 673 -17.18 12.11 -6.32
N LEU A 674 -18.28 11.36 -6.40
CA LEU A 674 -19.52 11.62 -5.66
C LEU A 674 -19.56 10.93 -4.29
N MET A 675 -18.72 9.92 -4.08
CA MET A 675 -18.64 9.18 -2.82
C MET A 675 -17.83 9.93 -1.77
N LYS A 676 -18.21 9.77 -0.50
CA LYS A 676 -17.35 10.12 0.63
C LYS A 676 -16.49 8.90 0.97
N PRO A 677 -15.25 9.07 1.48
CA PRO A 677 -14.47 7.97 2.06
C PRO A 677 -15.23 7.25 3.19
N THR A 678 -16.13 8.02 3.81
CA THR A 678 -17.43 7.67 4.40
C THR A 678 -18.09 6.32 4.09
N HIS A 679 -18.29 6.09 2.81
CA HIS A 679 -19.26 5.15 2.30
C HIS A 679 -18.64 3.76 2.16
N GLY A 680 -19.48 2.73 2.17
CA GLY A 680 -19.05 1.40 1.75
C GLY A 680 -18.78 1.38 0.24
N MET A 681 -18.18 0.30 -0.26
CA MET A 681 -18.00 0.12 -1.69
C MET A 681 -19.36 -0.11 -2.37
N ALA A 682 -19.59 0.56 -3.51
CA ALA A 682 -20.61 0.17 -4.46
C ALA A 682 -20.03 -0.89 -5.41
N PHE A 683 -20.88 -1.49 -6.25
CA PHE A 683 -20.39 -2.39 -7.30
C PHE A 683 -21.27 -2.36 -8.54
N PHE A 684 -20.71 -2.84 -9.65
CA PHE A 684 -21.45 -3.27 -10.84
C PHE A 684 -20.93 -4.63 -11.30
N GLU A 685 -21.69 -5.32 -12.15
CA GLU A 685 -21.33 -6.66 -12.64
C GLU A 685 -21.06 -6.63 -14.14
N VAL A 686 -20.02 -7.35 -14.55
CA VAL A 686 -19.57 -7.48 -15.94
C VAL A 686 -19.58 -8.95 -16.32
N PHE A 687 -20.25 -9.27 -17.42
CA PHE A 687 -20.31 -10.61 -17.99
C PHE A 687 -19.31 -10.68 -19.15
N MET A 688 -18.48 -11.72 -19.12
CA MET A 688 -17.34 -11.88 -20.01
C MET A 688 -17.45 -13.18 -20.81
N GLN A 689 -17.18 -13.06 -22.11
CA GLN A 689 -16.96 -14.19 -22.99
C GLN A 689 -15.46 -14.29 -23.30
N LEU A 690 -14.88 -15.45 -22.99
CA LEU A 690 -13.47 -15.75 -23.19
C LEU A 690 -13.36 -16.78 -24.32
N THR A 691 -12.68 -16.44 -25.41
CA THR A 691 -12.46 -17.34 -26.55
C THR A 691 -10.96 -17.51 -26.79
N ARG A 692 -10.51 -18.75 -27.00
CA ARG A 692 -9.09 -19.05 -27.26
C ARG A 692 -8.85 -19.19 -28.76
N HIS A 693 -7.92 -18.42 -29.29
CA HIS A 693 -7.47 -18.55 -30.67
C HIS A 693 -6.43 -19.67 -30.83
N PRO A 694 -6.27 -20.27 -32.03
CA PRO A 694 -5.32 -21.36 -32.28
C PRO A 694 -3.85 -21.02 -31.96
N ARG A 695 -3.50 -19.73 -31.90
CA ARG A 695 -2.16 -19.23 -31.55
C ARG A 695 -1.97 -18.94 -30.05
N GLY A 696 -2.93 -19.31 -29.20
CA GLY A 696 -2.85 -19.14 -27.74
C GLY A 696 -3.40 -17.81 -27.19
N ALA A 697 -3.66 -16.82 -28.04
CA ALA A 697 -4.25 -15.55 -27.63
C ALA A 697 -5.69 -15.72 -27.12
N VAL A 698 -6.00 -15.12 -25.97
CA VAL A 698 -7.36 -15.08 -25.41
C VAL A 698 -8.04 -13.80 -25.87
N GLN A 699 -9.16 -13.93 -26.59
CA GLN A 699 -10.03 -12.81 -26.92
C GLN A 699 -11.09 -12.66 -25.83
N ILE A 700 -11.20 -11.44 -25.29
CA ILE A 700 -12.09 -11.08 -24.19
C ILE A 700 -13.16 -10.13 -24.71
N GLN A 701 -14.42 -10.50 -24.57
CA GLN A 701 -15.56 -9.61 -24.79
C GLN A 701 -16.28 -9.39 -23.47
N CYS A 702 -16.37 -8.13 -23.04
CA CYS A 702 -17.09 -7.72 -21.83
C CYS A 702 -18.42 -7.07 -22.19
N LYS A 703 -19.45 -7.32 -21.37
CA LYS A 703 -20.72 -6.59 -21.36
C LYS A 703 -21.13 -6.28 -19.94
N LEU A 704 -21.62 -5.08 -19.67
CA LEU A 704 -22.23 -4.78 -18.38
C LEU A 704 -23.50 -5.62 -18.23
N LYS A 705 -23.78 -6.11 -17.02
CA LYS A 705 -25.07 -6.78 -16.74
C LYS A 705 -26.25 -5.90 -17.14
N SER A 706 -26.16 -4.58 -16.92
CA SER A 706 -27.19 -3.60 -17.28
C SER A 706 -27.45 -3.49 -18.80
N GLU A 707 -26.50 -3.90 -19.64
CA GLU A 707 -26.66 -3.95 -21.10
C GLU A 707 -27.33 -5.25 -21.58
N LEU A 708 -27.27 -6.31 -20.76
CA LEU A 708 -27.91 -7.60 -21.01
C LEU A 708 -29.36 -7.53 -20.51
N GLY A 709 -30.22 -6.91 -21.33
CA GLY A 709 -31.60 -6.52 -21.02
C GLY A 709 -32.35 -7.43 -20.04
N ASN A 710 -33.10 -8.41 -20.54
CA ASN A 710 -33.93 -9.28 -19.69
C ASN A 710 -33.24 -10.59 -19.30
N ARG A 711 -33.87 -11.36 -18.41
CA ARG A 711 -33.38 -12.64 -17.88
C ARG A 711 -33.02 -13.63 -18.99
N GLU A 712 -33.86 -13.76 -20.02
CA GLU A 712 -33.63 -14.66 -21.14
C GLU A 712 -32.35 -14.29 -21.92
N GLN A 713 -32.12 -12.99 -22.14
CA GLN A 713 -30.90 -12.50 -22.80
C GLN A 713 -29.64 -12.76 -21.96
N GLN A 714 -29.72 -12.65 -20.64
CA GLN A 714 -28.61 -13.00 -19.75
C GLN A 714 -28.29 -14.50 -19.83
N ILE A 715 -29.29 -15.38 -19.73
CA ILE A 715 -29.12 -16.82 -19.88
C ILE A 715 -28.52 -17.16 -21.25
N GLN A 716 -29.05 -16.56 -22.32
CA GLN A 716 -28.55 -16.79 -23.68
C GLN A 716 -27.08 -16.36 -23.83
N PHE A 717 -26.69 -15.22 -23.27
CA PHE A 717 -25.29 -14.78 -23.27
C PHE A 717 -24.38 -15.77 -22.54
N ILE A 718 -24.80 -16.27 -21.38
CA ILE A 718 -24.04 -17.25 -20.59
C ILE A 718 -23.88 -18.55 -21.38
N THR A 719 -24.99 -19.12 -21.88
CA THR A 719 -24.99 -20.37 -22.64
C THR A 719 -24.14 -20.26 -23.91
N GLN A 720 -24.26 -19.16 -24.66
CA GLN A 720 -23.46 -18.94 -25.87
C GLN A 720 -21.98 -18.80 -25.54
N SER A 721 -21.63 -18.11 -24.45
CA SER A 721 -20.24 -17.93 -24.02
C SER A 721 -19.59 -19.24 -23.60
N LYS A 722 -20.33 -20.12 -22.91
CA LYS A 722 -19.89 -21.50 -22.62
C LYS A 722 -19.74 -22.36 -23.87
N LYS A 723 -20.54 -22.13 -24.90
CA LYS A 723 -20.49 -22.90 -26.16
C LYS A 723 -19.28 -22.54 -27.02
N VAL A 724 -18.95 -21.25 -27.13
CA VAL A 724 -17.84 -20.76 -27.99
C VAL A 724 -16.49 -20.77 -27.24
N GLY A 725 -16.52 -20.75 -25.92
CA GLY A 725 -15.31 -20.82 -25.09
C GLY A 725 -15.67 -20.95 -23.63
N ARG A 726 -15.40 -19.90 -22.84
CA ARG A 726 -15.71 -19.85 -21.42
C ARG A 726 -16.48 -18.59 -21.04
N PHE A 727 -17.44 -18.75 -20.15
CA PHE A 727 -18.10 -17.65 -19.46
C PHE A 727 -17.35 -17.29 -18.18
N MET A 728 -17.21 -15.99 -17.90
CA MET A 728 -16.77 -15.47 -16.62
C MET A 728 -17.65 -14.28 -16.24
N ALA A 729 -17.92 -14.08 -14.95
CA ALA A 729 -18.57 -12.89 -14.44
C ALA A 729 -17.73 -12.25 -13.34
N LEU A 730 -17.50 -10.94 -13.47
CA LEU A 730 -16.78 -10.15 -12.48
C LEU A 730 -17.73 -9.18 -11.79
N ARG A 731 -17.60 -9.07 -10.47
CA ARG A 731 -18.10 -7.93 -9.70
C ARG A 731 -16.98 -6.93 -9.55
N VAL A 732 -17.22 -5.71 -9.99
CA VAL A 732 -16.28 -4.59 -9.89
C VAL A 732 -16.71 -3.71 -8.72
N TYR A 733 -16.00 -3.80 -7.60
CA TYR A 733 -16.21 -2.97 -6.42
C TYR A 733 -15.53 -1.62 -6.56
N ILE A 734 -16.18 -0.55 -6.08
CA ILE A 734 -15.73 0.83 -6.21
C ILE A 734 -15.91 1.56 -4.88
N GLY A 735 -14.85 2.18 -4.37
CA GLY A 735 -14.90 3.05 -3.20
C GLY A 735 -13.99 4.26 -3.31
N ALA A 736 -14.39 5.36 -2.67
CA ALA A 736 -13.53 6.53 -2.49
C ALA A 736 -12.56 6.30 -1.31
N THR A 737 -11.29 6.65 -1.50
CA THR A 737 -10.25 6.50 -0.46
C THR A 737 -10.15 7.76 0.40
N ASP A 738 -9.69 7.60 1.64
CA ASP A 738 -9.29 8.73 2.49
C ASP A 738 -7.85 9.14 2.14
N LYS A 739 -7.33 10.14 2.85
CA LYS A 739 -5.92 10.53 2.76
C LYS A 739 -5.00 9.34 3.10
N PRO A 740 -3.82 9.23 2.45
CA PRO A 740 -2.87 8.17 2.73
C PRO A 740 -2.41 8.20 4.20
N ASP A 741 -2.30 7.01 4.81
CA ASP A 741 -1.77 6.84 6.16
C ASP A 741 -0.24 6.80 6.14
N MET A 742 0.37 7.97 5.96
CA MET A 742 1.85 8.11 5.93
C MET A 742 2.50 7.71 7.25
N SER A 743 1.76 7.69 8.35
CA SER A 743 2.30 7.30 9.66
C SER A 743 2.65 5.81 9.71
N TYR A 744 1.92 4.98 8.96
CA TYR A 744 2.16 3.54 8.91
C TYR A 744 3.45 3.17 8.19
N ILE A 745 3.75 3.84 7.07
CA ILE A 745 4.95 3.60 6.26
C ILE A 745 6.09 4.58 6.62
N ARG A 746 5.99 5.25 7.77
CA ARG A 746 6.91 6.32 8.17
C ARG A 746 8.35 5.83 8.27
N ARG A 747 8.56 4.64 8.84
CA ARG A 747 9.90 4.06 9.02
C ARG A 747 10.57 3.84 7.67
N GLU A 748 9.82 3.28 6.72
CA GLU A 748 10.26 3.03 5.36
C GLU A 748 10.53 4.34 4.62
N LEU A 749 9.62 5.32 4.72
CA LEU A 749 9.81 6.64 4.11
C LEU A 749 11.03 7.37 4.68
N GLU A 750 11.25 7.35 5.99
CA GLU A 750 12.43 7.98 6.63
C GLU A 750 13.73 7.31 6.14
N TYR A 751 13.76 5.97 6.04
CA TYR A 751 14.89 5.25 5.47
C TYR A 751 15.16 5.63 4.01
N ILE A 752 14.11 5.68 3.18
CA ILE A 752 14.22 6.09 1.78
C ILE A 752 14.64 7.56 1.68
N HIS A 753 14.19 8.44 2.59
CA HIS A 753 14.52 9.86 2.57
C HIS A 753 16.02 10.10 2.78
N ILE A 754 16.63 9.36 3.71
CA ILE A 754 18.07 9.44 4.02
C ILE A 754 18.91 9.09 2.79
N HIS A 755 18.53 8.05 2.04
CA HIS A 755 19.35 7.51 0.95
C HIS A 755 18.91 7.93 -0.46
N ALA A 756 17.65 8.35 -0.64
CA ALA A 756 17.02 8.67 -1.92
C ALA A 756 15.82 9.64 -1.80
N ASN A 757 16.03 10.82 -1.21
CA ASN A 757 15.01 11.87 -0.98
C ASN A 757 14.02 12.10 -2.16
N HIS A 758 14.51 12.22 -3.41
CA HIS A 758 13.64 12.39 -4.58
C HIS A 758 12.61 11.25 -4.72
N ARG A 759 13.03 9.99 -4.47
CA ARG A 759 12.14 8.83 -4.59
C ARG A 759 11.14 8.75 -3.43
N ALA A 760 11.54 9.17 -2.22
CA ALA A 760 10.60 9.30 -1.11
C ALA A 760 9.48 10.31 -1.43
N LYS A 761 9.84 11.51 -1.91
CA LYS A 761 8.88 12.53 -2.34
C LYS A 761 7.96 12.05 -3.47
N GLN A 762 8.52 11.35 -4.45
CA GLN A 762 7.75 10.77 -5.54
C GLN A 762 6.70 9.76 -5.04
N LEU A 763 7.08 8.87 -4.11
CA LEU A 763 6.16 7.91 -3.51
C LEU A 763 5.07 8.61 -2.68
N GLU A 764 5.45 9.61 -1.88
CA GLU A 764 4.49 10.41 -1.12
C GLU A 764 3.46 11.06 -2.06
N GLU A 765 3.91 11.77 -3.10
CA GLU A 765 3.03 12.40 -4.08
C GLU A 765 2.11 11.40 -4.79
N GLN A 766 2.64 10.23 -5.15
CA GLN A 766 1.88 9.16 -5.80
C GLN A 766 0.75 8.67 -4.88
N LEU A 767 1.05 8.35 -3.62
CA LEU A 767 0.04 7.92 -2.64
C LEU A 767 -1.01 9.00 -2.34
N TRP A 768 -0.64 10.29 -2.41
CA TRP A 768 -1.57 11.42 -2.28
C TRP A 768 -2.50 11.61 -3.47
N ARG A 769 -2.14 11.11 -4.66
CA ARG A 769 -2.99 11.19 -5.87
C ARG A 769 -4.10 10.15 -5.88
N VAL A 770 -4.01 9.11 -5.06
CA VAL A 770 -5.05 8.07 -4.98
C VAL A 770 -6.34 8.65 -4.42
N ILE A 771 -7.40 8.63 -5.23
CA ILE A 771 -8.74 9.14 -4.88
C ILE A 771 -9.78 8.03 -4.74
N GLY A 772 -9.46 6.82 -5.22
CA GLY A 772 -10.35 5.68 -5.07
C GLY A 772 -9.60 4.36 -5.19
N SER A 773 -10.23 3.32 -4.66
CA SER A 773 -9.75 1.94 -4.71
C SER A 773 -10.95 1.02 -4.88
N GLY A 774 -10.72 -0.10 -5.53
CA GLY A 774 -11.74 -1.09 -5.86
C GLY A 774 -11.16 -2.49 -5.92
N GLU A 775 -11.99 -3.45 -6.32
CA GLU A 775 -11.61 -4.85 -6.48
C GLU A 775 -12.37 -5.49 -7.64
N LEU A 776 -11.68 -6.30 -8.43
CA LEU A 776 -12.26 -7.22 -9.40
C LEU A 776 -12.42 -8.58 -8.74
N LEU A 777 -13.67 -9.02 -8.53
CA LEU A 777 -13.98 -10.29 -7.88
C LEU A 777 -14.70 -11.24 -8.83
N ASP A 778 -14.24 -12.49 -8.92
CA ASP A 778 -14.92 -13.53 -9.68
C ASP A 778 -16.19 -14.04 -8.94
N ILE A 779 -17.33 -13.84 -9.60
CA ILE A 779 -18.67 -14.26 -9.17
C ILE A 779 -19.32 -15.27 -10.13
N THR A 780 -18.57 -15.85 -11.07
CA THR A 780 -19.06 -16.71 -12.16
C THR A 780 -20.00 -17.80 -11.67
N THR A 781 -19.56 -18.63 -10.70
CA THR A 781 -20.39 -19.72 -10.18
C THR A 781 -21.66 -19.21 -9.49
N GLU A 782 -21.60 -18.09 -8.77
CA GLU A 782 -22.79 -17.51 -8.15
C GLU A 782 -23.79 -17.03 -9.20
N VAL A 783 -23.31 -16.39 -10.27
CA VAL A 783 -24.16 -15.97 -11.40
C VAL A 783 -24.86 -17.17 -12.04
N GLU A 784 -24.18 -18.31 -12.18
CA GLU A 784 -24.79 -19.53 -12.72
C GLU A 784 -25.86 -20.10 -11.79
N ILE A 785 -25.65 -20.04 -10.46
CA ILE A 785 -26.62 -20.52 -9.47
C ILE A 785 -27.91 -19.68 -9.49
N ARG A 786 -27.86 -18.40 -9.89
CA ARG A 786 -29.06 -17.55 -10.03
C ARG A 786 -30.12 -18.16 -10.95
N PHE A 787 -29.70 -18.93 -11.95
CA PHE A 787 -30.60 -19.42 -13.01
C PHE A 787 -30.77 -20.95 -12.95
N PRO A 788 -31.96 -21.46 -12.61
CA PRO A 788 -32.22 -22.90 -12.58
C PRO A 788 -31.88 -23.63 -13.90
N SER A 789 -32.13 -22.98 -15.03
CA SER A 789 -31.89 -23.53 -16.37
C SER A 789 -30.42 -23.72 -16.75
N LEU A 790 -29.49 -23.10 -16.02
CA LEU A 790 -28.04 -23.22 -16.25
C LEU A 790 -27.40 -24.29 -15.36
N MET A 791 -28.13 -24.79 -14.37
CA MET A 791 -27.65 -25.78 -13.40
C MET A 791 -28.11 -27.17 -13.81
N THR A 792 -27.15 -28.07 -14.08
CA THR A 792 -27.43 -29.51 -14.14
C THR A 792 -27.63 -30.03 -12.71
N LEU A 793 -28.88 -30.35 -12.37
CA LEU A 793 -29.23 -31.07 -11.16
C LEU A 793 -29.01 -32.57 -11.45
N ALA A 794 -27.89 -33.11 -10.98
CA ALA A 794 -27.62 -34.55 -11.00
C ALA A 794 -28.36 -35.24 -9.85
#